data_AF-A0A2E0L5P2-F1
#
_entry.id   AF-A0A2E0L5P2-F1
#
_cell.length_a   1.000
_cell.length_b   1.000
_cell.length_c   1.000
_cell.angle_alpha   90.00
_cell.angle_beta   90.00
_cell.angle_gamma   90.00
#
_symmetry.space_group_name_H-M   'P 1'
#
loop_
_entity.id
_entity.type
_entity.pdbx_description
1 polymer ?
#
loop_
_entity_poly.entity_id
_entity_poly.type
_entity_poly.pdbx_seq_one_letter_code
_entity_poly.pdbx_strand_id
1 'polypeptide(L)'
;MIANRVGDFGMLMGIFLMFWTFGTLDYYRPGEIANVHFLEETVHEAHEAESHEAEDAIGGAESEADGHEDAAPAEDEHGSLMLTSLRAQEHSEEAIAAEGEDDHADEEHGSSHWPPEYTNNDHIATENLGVFGQAERMLEEGVEVDFGPFSLPIETVIVLITLFLLLGATGKSAQIPLFVWLPDAMAGPTPVSALIHAATMVTAGVYMMVRSNVLYVNADVTSFIVTIIGAATAIMAGYIALGQWDIKRVLAYSTISQLGFMVAAVGVGAFGAAMFHMVTHAFFKALLFLGSGSVIHGVEHGHHHVSHHGHGDHHDDHDHHEEEFDPQDMRNMGGLRRNMPITYLTYLIGTLALAGIIPFAGFWSKDEILADSWLAGLFGQSALQQVGGYIALGVLLVAAAFTAFYMWRQMELVFYGKARTEAAEHAPESVPSMTIPLIILGFFSIFIGFINTPKGFLGLENIFGAGNLIHFIEWSVANVHPYMPQGGVFNPLIAIIALTLGVGAIFLARSIYGNGKAVTSNGRDPLAARPTTGAVWNLANARLYWDEIYFRFIENPYNRAGAFLADQLDWNFWHDFVHNSVLTRGFNALGNFLSSPVDLGIIDGAVNGVGRLVRWFSGRLRLVQTGYVRMYAITVLVGVVFVIVIIILPLIQAG
;
A
#
# COMPACT_ATOMS: atom_id res chain seq x y z
N MET A 1 5.46 7.42 -11.78
CA MET A 1 5.32 8.33 -10.60
C MET A 1 3.91 8.92 -10.48
N ILE A 2 3.28 9.38 -11.57
CA ILE A 2 1.92 9.98 -11.57
C ILE A 2 0.86 9.02 -11.03
N ALA A 3 0.84 7.76 -11.49
CA ALA A 3 -0.15 6.76 -11.06
C ALA A 3 -0.26 6.60 -9.53
N ASN A 4 0.88 6.53 -8.82
CA ASN A 4 0.89 6.41 -7.37
C ASN A 4 0.34 7.66 -6.68
N ARG A 5 0.61 8.85 -7.21
CA ARG A 5 0.11 10.13 -6.66
C ARG A 5 -1.40 10.29 -6.83
N VAL A 6 -1.94 9.82 -7.95
CA VAL A 6 -3.40 9.78 -8.16
C VAL A 6 -4.06 8.86 -7.13
N GLY A 7 -3.45 7.70 -6.86
CA GLY A 7 -3.90 6.81 -5.78
C GLY A 7 -3.83 7.47 -4.40
N ASP A 8 -2.69 8.09 -4.06
CA ASP A 8 -2.52 8.80 -2.78
C ASP A 8 -3.60 9.88 -2.59
N PHE A 9 -3.93 10.63 -3.65
CA PHE A 9 -5.01 11.62 -3.63
C PHE A 9 -6.39 10.99 -3.37
N GLY A 10 -6.72 9.89 -4.06
CA GLY A 10 -7.97 9.17 -3.84
C GLY A 10 -8.11 8.71 -2.38
N MET A 11 -7.06 8.09 -1.84
CA MET A 11 -7.04 7.64 -0.44
C MET A 11 -7.26 8.81 0.54
N LEU A 12 -6.55 9.93 0.34
CA LEU A 12 -6.69 11.11 1.18
C LEU A 12 -8.10 11.71 1.12
N MET A 13 -8.71 11.77 -0.07
CA MET A 13 -10.08 12.25 -0.22
C MET A 13 -11.10 11.32 0.45
N GLY A 14 -10.93 10.01 0.35
CA GLY A 14 -11.80 9.04 1.03
C GLY A 14 -11.73 9.18 2.55
N ILE A 15 -10.51 9.31 3.11
CA ILE A 15 -10.30 9.53 4.55
C ILE A 15 -10.87 10.88 4.98
N PHE A 16 -10.66 11.94 4.19
CA PHE A 16 -11.19 13.26 4.49
C PHE A 16 -12.72 13.26 4.53
N LEU A 17 -13.39 12.65 3.55
CA LEU A 17 -14.84 12.55 3.53
C LEU A 17 -15.39 11.71 4.68
N MET A 18 -14.70 10.62 5.04
CA MET A 18 -15.05 9.80 6.20
C MET A 18 -14.99 10.63 7.49
N PHE A 19 -13.88 11.34 7.71
CA PHE A 19 -13.73 12.21 8.88
C PHE A 19 -14.75 13.37 8.89
N TRP A 20 -15.01 13.98 7.72
CA TRP A 20 -16.01 15.05 7.59
C TRP A 20 -17.41 14.56 7.95
N THR A 21 -17.75 13.33 7.54
CA THR A 21 -19.10 12.77 7.69
C THR A 21 -19.35 12.25 9.10
N PHE A 22 -18.40 11.49 9.66
CA PHE A 22 -18.58 10.77 10.92
C PHE A 22 -17.86 11.41 12.13
N GLY A 23 -17.06 12.46 11.89
CA GLY A 23 -16.28 13.13 12.94
C GLY A 23 -15.17 12.28 13.56
N THR A 24 -14.94 11.07 13.07
CA THR A 24 -13.93 10.13 13.57
C THR A 24 -13.38 9.25 12.44
N LEU A 25 -12.22 8.65 12.67
CA LEU A 25 -11.63 7.59 11.84
C LEU A 25 -11.57 6.25 12.57
N ASP A 26 -11.99 6.20 13.83
CA ASP A 26 -12.11 4.97 14.60
C ASP A 26 -13.28 4.15 14.03
N TYR A 27 -12.98 2.97 13.50
CA TYR A 27 -14.01 2.12 12.89
C TYR A 27 -15.01 1.60 13.91
N TYR A 28 -14.52 1.31 15.12
CA TYR A 28 -15.29 0.95 16.30
C TYR A 28 -14.74 1.71 17.50
N ARG A 29 -15.59 2.09 18.46
CA ARG A 29 -15.15 2.63 19.75
C ARG A 29 -15.37 1.63 20.90
N PRO A 30 -14.60 1.74 21.99
CA PRO A 30 -14.79 0.88 23.16
C PRO A 30 -16.22 0.97 23.69
N GLY A 31 -16.88 -0.17 23.86
CA GLY A 31 -18.28 -0.28 24.30
C GLY A 31 -19.27 -0.62 23.19
N GLU A 32 -18.88 -0.54 21.91
CA GLU A 32 -19.68 -1.07 20.81
C GLU A 32 -19.59 -2.59 20.76
N ILE A 33 -20.75 -3.25 20.72
CA ILE A 33 -20.80 -4.66 20.36
C ILE A 33 -20.45 -4.71 18.87
N ALA A 34 -19.33 -5.35 18.52
CA ALA A 34 -18.82 -5.36 17.15
C ALA A 34 -19.14 -6.66 16.40
N ASN A 35 -19.62 -7.71 17.08
CA ASN A 35 -20.01 -8.97 16.45
C ASN A 35 -20.91 -9.84 17.35
N VAL A 36 -21.87 -10.57 16.80
CA VAL A 36 -22.86 -11.39 17.55
C VAL A 36 -22.20 -12.56 18.29
N HIS A 37 -21.10 -13.12 17.77
CA HIS A 37 -20.32 -14.14 18.49
C HIS A 37 -19.65 -13.62 19.77
N PHE A 38 -19.49 -12.30 19.92
CA PHE A 38 -19.08 -11.72 21.20
C PHE A 38 -20.07 -12.04 22.31
N LEU A 39 -21.38 -12.09 21.99
CA LEU A 39 -22.44 -12.45 22.93
C LEU A 39 -22.49 -13.96 23.17
N GLU A 40 -22.40 -14.81 22.15
CA GLU A 40 -22.45 -16.26 22.38
C GLU A 40 -21.33 -16.74 23.30
N GLU A 41 -20.08 -16.29 23.13
CA GLU A 41 -18.96 -16.76 23.95
C GLU A 41 -18.98 -16.14 25.36
N THR A 42 -19.32 -14.85 25.51
CA THR A 42 -19.47 -14.23 26.85
C THR A 42 -20.69 -14.71 27.62
N VAL A 43 -21.80 -15.03 26.93
CA VAL A 43 -22.99 -15.63 27.53
C VAL A 43 -22.73 -17.11 27.86
N HIS A 44 -21.95 -17.83 27.04
CA HIS A 44 -21.55 -19.20 27.37
C HIS A 44 -20.60 -19.25 28.57
N GLU A 45 -19.61 -18.35 28.64
CA GLU A 45 -18.71 -18.21 29.80
C GLU A 45 -19.45 -17.73 31.04
N ALA A 46 -20.44 -16.83 30.91
CA ALA A 46 -21.29 -16.40 32.02
C ALA A 46 -22.23 -17.50 32.50
N HIS A 47 -22.80 -18.30 31.60
CA HIS A 47 -23.62 -19.47 31.96
C HIS A 47 -22.77 -20.63 32.51
N GLU A 48 -21.53 -20.83 32.06
CA GLU A 48 -20.60 -21.77 32.67
C GLU A 48 -20.17 -21.29 34.07
N ALA A 49 -19.94 -19.98 34.26
CA ALA A 49 -19.64 -19.42 35.58
C ALA A 49 -20.83 -19.51 36.55
N GLU A 50 -22.05 -19.20 36.11
CA GLU A 50 -23.26 -19.33 36.93
C GLU A 50 -23.66 -20.79 37.19
N SER A 51 -23.40 -21.71 36.25
CA SER A 51 -23.65 -23.14 36.46
C SER A 51 -22.61 -23.78 37.38
N HIS A 52 -21.35 -23.34 37.34
CA HIS A 52 -20.33 -23.75 38.31
C HIS A 52 -20.58 -23.19 39.72
N GLU A 53 -21.05 -21.94 39.84
CA GLU A 53 -21.46 -21.40 41.15
C GLU A 53 -22.76 -22.04 41.68
N ALA A 54 -23.69 -22.42 40.80
CA ALA A 54 -24.90 -23.15 41.18
C ALA A 54 -24.63 -24.63 41.53
N GLU A 55 -23.68 -25.30 40.87
CA GLU A 55 -23.26 -26.66 41.24
C GLU A 55 -22.46 -26.68 42.56
N ASP A 56 -21.61 -25.69 42.82
CA ASP A 56 -20.89 -25.57 44.10
C ASP A 56 -21.83 -25.18 45.27
N ALA A 57 -22.90 -24.42 45.00
CA ALA A 57 -23.93 -24.09 46.01
C ALA A 57 -24.86 -25.27 46.32
N ILE A 58 -25.04 -26.23 45.40
CA ILE A 58 -25.91 -27.41 45.57
C ILE A 58 -25.10 -28.63 46.08
N GLY A 59 -23.79 -28.69 45.87
CA GLY A 59 -22.89 -29.74 46.38
C GLY A 59 -22.48 -29.61 47.86
N GLY A 60 -22.77 -28.49 48.52
CA GLY A 60 -22.34 -28.19 49.90
C GLY A 60 -23.22 -28.71 51.03
N ALA A 61 -24.29 -29.45 50.75
CA ALA A 61 -25.29 -29.85 51.74
C ALA A 61 -25.49 -31.36 51.86
N GLU A 62 -24.42 -32.15 51.94
CA GLU A 62 -24.49 -33.53 52.47
C GLU A 62 -23.07 -34.04 52.81
N SER A 63 -22.67 -33.93 54.09
CA SER A 63 -21.76 -34.85 54.81
C SER A 63 -21.15 -34.17 56.05
N GLU A 64 -21.93 -34.04 57.13
CA GLU A 64 -21.36 -34.02 58.48
C GLU A 64 -21.27 -35.46 59.00
N ALA A 65 -20.05 -35.92 59.30
CA ALA A 65 -19.69 -36.73 60.48
C ALA A 65 -18.35 -37.45 60.26
N ASP A 66 -17.25 -36.97 60.87
CA ASP A 66 -16.57 -37.65 61.98
C ASP A 66 -15.17 -37.07 62.24
N GLY A 67 -14.81 -36.95 63.53
CA GLY A 67 -13.47 -37.29 64.02
C GLY A 67 -12.34 -36.25 64.05
N HIS A 68 -12.28 -35.52 65.17
CA HIS A 68 -11.10 -35.22 66.03
C HIS A 68 -9.74 -34.69 65.47
N GLU A 69 -9.36 -33.55 66.08
CA GLU A 69 -8.04 -33.18 66.68
C GLU A 69 -6.74 -33.39 65.88
N ASP A 70 -6.05 -32.29 65.49
CA ASP A 70 -4.95 -31.69 66.29
C ASP A 70 -4.11 -30.63 65.54
N ALA A 71 -3.73 -29.59 66.30
CA ALA A 71 -2.50 -28.77 66.27
C ALA A 71 -2.13 -27.82 65.09
N ALA A 72 -1.86 -26.57 65.49
CA ALA A 72 -1.26 -25.44 64.76
C ALA A 72 0.31 -25.43 64.84
N PRO A 73 1.03 -24.31 64.62
CA PRO A 73 1.30 -23.54 63.38
C PRO A 73 2.83 -23.29 63.16
N ALA A 74 3.24 -22.73 62.01
CA ALA A 74 4.48 -21.92 61.79
C ALA A 74 4.61 -21.60 60.28
N GLU A 75 4.60 -20.36 59.80
CA GLU A 75 5.58 -19.24 59.90
C GLU A 75 6.69 -19.24 58.82
N ASP A 76 6.87 -18.02 58.29
CA ASP A 76 7.96 -17.41 57.51
C ASP A 76 8.07 -17.67 56.00
N GLU A 77 7.70 -16.72 55.12
CA GLU A 77 8.19 -15.34 54.87
C GLU A 77 9.53 -15.23 54.10
N HIS A 78 9.41 -14.82 52.83
CA HIS A 78 10.12 -13.72 52.14
C HIS A 78 9.87 -13.95 50.63
N GLY A 79 9.21 -13.11 49.85
CA GLY A 79 9.20 -11.64 49.80
C GLY A 79 9.57 -11.26 48.35
N SER A 80 8.62 -10.78 47.54
CA SER A 80 8.40 -9.33 47.24
C SER A 80 9.32 -8.83 46.10
N LEU A 81 8.91 -8.18 45.01
CA LEU A 81 7.79 -7.31 44.60
C LEU A 81 7.68 -7.35 43.04
N MET A 82 6.51 -7.31 42.39
CA MET A 82 5.60 -6.16 42.12
C MET A 82 6.33 -5.00 41.39
N LEU A 83 5.77 -4.20 40.47
CA LEU A 83 4.42 -3.81 39.99
C LEU A 83 4.72 -2.95 38.72
N THR A 84 3.90 -2.83 37.69
CA THR A 84 2.71 -1.96 37.67
C THR A 84 1.89 -2.16 36.39
N SER A 85 0.70 -2.73 36.52
CA SER A 85 -0.50 -2.35 35.77
C SER A 85 -1.51 -1.91 36.81
N LEU A 86 -2.09 -0.71 36.65
CA LEU A 86 -3.32 -0.21 37.30
C LEU A 86 -3.39 1.30 37.09
N ARG A 87 -4.10 1.73 36.04
CA ARG A 87 -4.84 3.00 36.03
C ARG A 87 -5.81 3.04 34.84
N ALA A 88 -7.09 2.74 35.12
CA ALA A 88 -8.28 3.41 34.58
C ALA A 88 -9.51 2.52 34.81
N GLN A 89 -10.04 2.53 36.02
CA GLN A 89 -11.38 2.07 36.33
C GLN A 89 -11.95 3.05 37.36
N GLU A 90 -12.76 3.99 36.90
CA GLU A 90 -13.69 4.79 37.71
C GLU A 90 -14.70 5.44 36.75
N HIS A 91 -15.98 5.24 37.06
CA HIS A 91 -17.20 5.71 36.39
C HIS A 91 -17.77 4.87 35.24
N SER A 92 -18.64 3.91 35.58
CA SER A 92 -20.07 3.93 35.23
C SER A 92 -20.76 2.63 35.67
N GLU A 93 -21.07 2.50 36.97
CA GLU A 93 -22.10 1.59 37.45
C GLU A 93 -23.32 2.44 37.80
N GLU A 94 -24.31 2.48 36.91
CA GLU A 94 -25.70 2.84 37.24
C GLU A 94 -26.59 2.46 36.06
N ALA A 95 -27.24 1.28 36.17
CA ALA A 95 -28.61 0.99 35.73
C ALA A 95 -28.81 -0.52 35.49
N ILE A 96 -29.10 -1.27 36.56
CA ILE A 96 -29.92 -2.49 36.49
C ILE A 96 -31.07 -2.31 37.49
N ALA A 97 -32.30 -2.52 36.98
CA ALA A 97 -33.53 -2.93 37.66
C ALA A 97 -34.75 -2.00 37.43
N ALA A 98 -35.70 -2.48 36.62
CA ALA A 98 -37.15 -2.42 36.84
C ALA A 98 -37.82 -3.24 35.72
N GLU A 99 -38.19 -4.50 35.98
CA GLU A 99 -39.51 -4.97 36.43
C GLU A 99 -40.20 -5.71 35.26
N GLY A 100 -40.48 -7.00 35.50
CA GLY A 100 -41.13 -7.89 34.55
C GLY A 100 -42.64 -7.74 34.56
N GLU A 101 -43.25 -8.21 33.48
CA GLU A 101 -44.66 -8.60 33.46
C GLU A 101 -44.80 -9.84 32.56
N ASP A 102 -45.31 -10.91 33.16
CA ASP A 102 -45.59 -12.20 32.56
C ASP A 102 -46.67 -12.09 31.46
N ASP A 103 -46.52 -12.85 30.37
CA ASP A 103 -47.66 -13.57 29.79
C ASP A 103 -47.22 -14.79 28.96
N HIS A 104 -48.05 -15.83 29.03
CA HIS A 104 -47.78 -17.22 28.68
C HIS A 104 -47.77 -17.60 27.17
N ALA A 105 -47.05 -18.71 26.90
CA ALA A 105 -47.35 -19.82 25.95
C ALA A 105 -47.19 -19.61 24.43
N ASP A 106 -46.24 -20.33 23.79
CA ASP A 106 -46.47 -21.65 23.17
C ASP A 106 -45.21 -22.15 22.43
N GLU A 107 -44.95 -23.46 22.50
CA GLU A 107 -43.95 -24.17 21.71
C GLU A 107 -44.40 -24.29 20.25
N GLU A 108 -43.58 -23.84 19.29
CA GLU A 108 -43.62 -24.39 17.92
C GLU A 108 -42.23 -24.34 17.27
N HIS A 109 -41.72 -25.53 16.92
CA HIS A 109 -40.54 -25.71 16.08
C HIS A 109 -40.71 -24.97 14.73
N GLY A 110 -40.08 -23.80 14.61
CA GLY A 110 -40.07 -22.99 13.40
C GLY A 110 -38.64 -22.71 12.95
N SER A 111 -38.30 -23.15 11.74
CA SER A 111 -37.07 -22.79 11.03
C SER A 111 -36.84 -21.28 11.08
N SER A 112 -35.80 -20.87 11.79
CA SER A 112 -35.55 -19.47 12.10
C SER A 112 -34.80 -18.81 10.93
N HIS A 113 -35.57 -18.31 9.97
CA HIS A 113 -35.14 -17.40 8.93
C HIS A 113 -34.94 -16.02 9.57
N TRP A 114 -33.82 -15.81 10.26
CA TRP A 114 -33.47 -14.50 10.83
C TRP A 114 -32.37 -13.83 10.01
N PRO A 115 -32.46 -12.51 9.74
CA PRO A 115 -31.30 -11.73 9.32
C PRO A 115 -30.25 -11.73 10.45
N PRO A 116 -28.98 -11.38 10.20
CA PRO A 116 -27.99 -11.31 11.28
C PRO A 116 -28.53 -10.41 12.40
N GLU A 117 -28.57 -10.94 13.64
CA GLU A 117 -28.95 -10.15 14.81
C GLU A 117 -28.04 -8.92 14.89
N TYR A 118 -28.63 -7.74 14.83
CA TYR A 118 -27.88 -6.49 14.92
C TYR A 118 -27.25 -6.37 16.30
N THR A 119 -25.99 -5.93 16.34
CA THR A 119 -25.31 -5.48 17.55
C THR A 119 -26.13 -4.34 18.17
N ASN A 120 -26.83 -4.60 19.29
CA ASN A 120 -27.69 -3.62 19.93
C ASN A 120 -26.87 -2.51 20.59
N ASN A 121 -26.59 -1.46 19.82
CA ASN A 121 -25.89 -0.25 20.25
C ASN A 121 -26.86 0.93 20.45
N ASP A 122 -28.17 0.67 20.58
CA ASP A 122 -29.22 1.72 20.68
C ASP A 122 -29.07 2.60 21.92
N HIS A 123 -28.37 2.10 22.93
CA HIS A 123 -28.04 2.82 24.15
C HIS A 123 -26.91 3.87 23.98
N ILE A 124 -26.14 3.81 22.89
CA ILE A 124 -25.01 4.71 22.62
C ILE A 124 -25.47 5.82 21.67
N ALA A 125 -25.20 7.09 22.02
CA ALA A 125 -25.47 8.23 21.13
C ALA A 125 -24.66 8.13 19.82
N THR A 126 -25.23 8.55 18.69
CA THR A 126 -24.61 8.38 17.35
C THR A 126 -23.21 8.99 17.27
N GLU A 127 -23.00 10.18 17.80
CA GLU A 127 -21.69 10.85 17.87
C GLU A 127 -20.63 10.10 18.68
N ASN A 128 -21.07 9.19 19.56
CA ASN A 128 -20.22 8.34 20.38
C ASN A 128 -19.89 7.00 19.72
N LEU A 129 -20.53 6.66 18.59
CA LEU A 129 -20.21 5.48 17.80
C LEU A 129 -18.98 5.69 16.92
N GLY A 130 -18.33 4.60 16.54
CA GLY A 130 -17.33 4.52 15.48
C GLY A 130 -17.95 4.70 14.09
N VAL A 131 -17.10 4.72 13.07
CA VAL A 131 -17.51 4.96 11.68
C VAL A 131 -18.61 3.98 11.23
N PHE A 132 -18.54 2.70 11.60
CA PHE A 132 -19.51 1.71 11.11
C PHE A 132 -20.87 1.83 11.79
N GLY A 133 -20.91 1.94 13.12
CA GLY A 133 -22.16 2.17 13.84
C GLY A 133 -22.84 3.47 13.44
N GLN A 134 -22.06 4.54 13.20
CA GLN A 134 -22.61 5.78 12.66
C GLN A 134 -23.16 5.60 11.24
N ALA A 135 -22.42 4.93 10.35
CA ALA A 135 -22.85 4.73 8.97
C ALA A 135 -24.18 3.97 8.89
N GLU A 136 -24.33 2.89 9.66
CA GLU A 136 -25.56 2.09 9.69
C GLU A 136 -26.74 2.89 10.23
N ARG A 137 -26.58 3.56 11.37
CA ARG A 137 -27.66 4.38 11.94
C ARG A 137 -28.05 5.55 11.05
N MET A 138 -27.08 6.24 10.47
CA MET A 138 -27.36 7.35 9.54
C MET A 138 -28.09 6.86 8.28
N LEU A 139 -27.79 5.66 7.79
CA LEU A 139 -28.51 5.01 6.69
C LEU A 139 -29.96 4.71 7.06
N GLU A 140 -30.21 4.14 8.25
CA GLU A 140 -31.56 3.86 8.76
C GLU A 140 -32.39 5.13 8.95
N GLU A 141 -31.76 6.20 9.46
CA GLU A 141 -32.39 7.50 9.67
C GLU A 141 -32.54 8.33 8.38
N GLY A 142 -31.89 7.93 7.29
CA GLY A 142 -31.92 8.64 6.01
C GLY A 142 -31.30 10.04 6.07
N VAL A 143 -30.20 10.20 6.80
CA VAL A 143 -29.58 11.51 7.08
C VAL A 143 -29.00 12.15 5.83
N GLU A 144 -29.19 13.47 5.70
CA GLU A 144 -28.45 14.29 4.73
C GLU A 144 -27.20 14.90 5.37
N VAL A 145 -26.06 14.76 4.69
CA VAL A 145 -24.77 15.32 5.12
C VAL A 145 -24.58 16.69 4.48
N ASP A 146 -24.37 17.71 5.31
CA ASP A 146 -24.13 19.09 4.88
C ASP A 146 -22.64 19.33 4.55
N PHE A 147 -22.37 19.87 3.37
CA PHE A 147 -21.03 20.30 2.94
C PHE A 147 -20.90 21.84 2.89
N GLY A 148 -21.92 22.57 3.33
CA GLY A 148 -22.00 24.03 3.33
C GLY A 148 -22.90 24.57 2.22
N PRO A 149 -22.46 24.55 0.93
CA PRO A 149 -23.28 25.06 -0.17
C PRO A 149 -24.31 24.07 -0.71
N PHE A 150 -24.23 22.79 -0.32
CA PHE A 150 -25.14 21.72 -0.72
C PHE A 150 -25.16 20.59 0.32
N SER A 151 -26.25 19.83 0.36
CA SER A 151 -26.38 18.58 1.13
C SER A 151 -26.44 17.38 0.19
N LEU A 152 -25.99 16.22 0.67
CA LEU A 152 -26.10 14.94 -0.06
C LEU A 152 -26.67 13.86 0.87
N PRO A 153 -27.49 12.94 0.36
CA PRO A 153 -27.91 11.76 1.11
C PRO A 153 -26.70 10.93 1.56
N ILE A 154 -26.74 10.38 2.77
CA ILE A 154 -25.66 9.55 3.33
C ILE A 154 -25.25 8.39 2.41
N GLU A 155 -26.19 7.74 1.74
CA GLU A 155 -25.92 6.68 0.74
C GLU A 155 -24.96 7.17 -0.35
N THR A 156 -25.21 8.38 -0.86
CA THR A 156 -24.35 8.99 -1.90
C THR A 156 -22.97 9.32 -1.35
N VAL A 157 -22.90 9.78 -0.10
CA VAL A 157 -21.62 10.08 0.56
C VAL A 157 -20.79 8.81 0.78
N ILE A 158 -21.41 7.70 1.19
CA ILE A 158 -20.74 6.40 1.33
C ILE A 158 -20.24 5.89 -0.03
N VAL A 159 -21.04 6.05 -1.10
CA VAL A 159 -20.60 5.75 -2.47
C VAL A 159 -19.38 6.59 -2.86
N LEU A 160 -19.37 7.89 -2.56
CA LEU A 160 -18.21 8.75 -2.83
C LEU A 160 -16.97 8.34 -2.01
N ILE A 161 -17.12 8.09 -0.71
CA ILE A 161 -16.04 7.59 0.15
C ILE A 161 -15.44 6.32 -0.44
N THR A 162 -16.27 5.32 -0.75
CA THR A 162 -15.82 4.02 -1.26
C THR A 162 -15.21 4.11 -2.66
N LEU A 163 -15.67 5.02 -3.52
CA LEU A 163 -15.05 5.30 -4.84
C LEU A 163 -13.68 5.96 -4.71
N PHE A 164 -13.51 6.90 -3.78
CA PHE A 164 -12.21 7.52 -3.52
C PHE A 164 -11.23 6.54 -2.88
N LEU A 165 -11.69 5.69 -1.96
CA LEU A 165 -10.91 4.58 -1.43
C LEU A 165 -10.55 3.57 -2.55
N LEU A 166 -11.47 3.26 -3.47
CA LEU A 166 -11.16 2.45 -4.65
C LEU A 166 -10.10 3.09 -5.54
N LEU A 167 -10.11 4.41 -5.73
CA LEU A 167 -9.05 5.11 -6.47
C LEU A 167 -7.69 4.94 -5.76
N GLY A 168 -7.67 5.03 -4.43
CA GLY A 168 -6.49 4.73 -3.61
C GLY A 168 -5.99 3.30 -3.78
N ALA A 169 -6.89 2.33 -3.67
CA ALA A 169 -6.59 0.92 -3.88
C ALA A 169 -6.09 0.64 -5.31
N THR A 170 -6.67 1.30 -6.32
CA THR A 170 -6.28 1.16 -7.73
C THR A 170 -4.83 1.56 -7.95
N GLY A 171 -4.37 2.64 -7.29
CA GLY A 171 -2.97 3.08 -7.36
C GLY A 171 -2.00 2.11 -6.68
N LYS A 172 -2.30 1.68 -5.44
CA LYS A 172 -1.40 0.83 -4.64
C LYS A 172 -1.39 -0.63 -5.07
N SER A 173 -2.57 -1.18 -5.38
CA SER A 173 -2.76 -2.58 -5.81
C SER A 173 -2.68 -2.75 -7.33
N ALA A 174 -2.18 -1.74 -8.05
CA ALA A 174 -1.93 -1.77 -9.49
C ALA A 174 -3.14 -2.29 -10.30
N GLN A 175 -4.32 -1.71 -10.07
CA GLN A 175 -5.53 -2.02 -10.84
C GLN A 175 -5.66 -1.12 -12.06
N ILE A 176 -6.49 -1.50 -13.02
CA ILE A 176 -6.82 -0.63 -14.16
C ILE A 176 -7.45 0.68 -13.64
N PRO A 177 -7.01 1.87 -14.08
CA PRO A 177 -6.01 2.14 -15.13
C PRO A 177 -4.58 2.44 -14.63
N LEU A 178 -4.30 2.30 -13.34
CA LEU A 178 -3.06 2.78 -12.69
C LEU A 178 -1.99 1.69 -12.51
N PHE A 179 -2.04 0.57 -13.25
CA PHE A 179 -1.15 -0.58 -13.06
C PHE A 179 0.24 -0.44 -13.70
N VAL A 180 0.44 0.53 -14.59
CA VAL A 180 1.62 0.67 -15.49
C VAL A 180 2.96 0.73 -14.74
N TRP A 181 2.97 1.17 -13.48
CA TRP A 181 4.20 1.30 -12.69
C TRP A 181 4.78 -0.06 -12.20
N LEU A 182 3.94 -1.09 -12.08
CA LEU A 182 4.34 -2.34 -11.42
C LEU A 182 5.35 -3.16 -12.24
N PRO A 183 5.19 -3.32 -13.57
CA PRO A 183 6.20 -3.99 -14.40
C PRO A 183 7.55 -3.25 -14.40
N ASP A 184 7.54 -1.92 -14.38
CA ASP A 184 8.76 -1.11 -14.36
C ASP A 184 9.48 -1.19 -13.00
N ALA A 185 8.75 -1.41 -11.91
CA ALA A 185 9.35 -1.66 -10.60
C ALA A 185 10.23 -2.93 -10.55
N MET A 186 10.13 -3.81 -11.55
CA MET A 186 11.01 -4.98 -11.70
C MET A 186 12.45 -4.62 -12.07
N ALA A 187 12.73 -3.37 -12.44
CA ALA A 187 14.11 -2.90 -12.54
C ALA A 187 14.85 -2.92 -11.19
N GLY A 188 14.11 -2.93 -10.07
CA GLY A 188 14.68 -3.01 -8.73
C GLY A 188 15.31 -4.37 -8.39
N PRO A 189 16.08 -4.44 -7.28
CA PRO A 189 16.67 -5.68 -6.80
C PRO A 189 15.61 -6.74 -6.44
N THR A 190 15.87 -8.00 -6.77
CA THR A 190 14.88 -9.08 -6.62
C THR A 190 14.34 -9.27 -5.19
N PRO A 191 15.15 -9.16 -4.11
CA PRO A 191 14.60 -9.21 -2.74
C PRO A 191 13.61 -8.08 -2.44
N VAL A 192 13.83 -6.88 -3.01
CA VAL A 192 12.90 -5.75 -2.89
C VAL A 192 11.61 -6.06 -3.65
N SER A 193 11.72 -6.63 -4.85
CA SER A 193 10.55 -7.08 -5.61
C SER A 193 9.75 -8.14 -4.84
N ALA A 194 10.40 -9.09 -4.17
CA ALA A 194 9.71 -10.06 -3.33
C ALA A 194 8.91 -9.37 -2.19
N LEU A 195 9.51 -8.42 -1.47
CA LEU A 195 8.85 -7.73 -0.36
C LEU A 195 7.68 -6.83 -0.80
N ILE A 196 7.90 -6.01 -1.84
CA ILE A 196 6.93 -5.02 -2.31
C ILE A 196 5.73 -5.69 -2.99
N HIS A 197 5.98 -6.72 -3.79
CA HIS A 197 4.95 -7.34 -4.65
C HIS A 197 4.27 -8.55 -4.00
N ALA A 198 4.86 -9.16 -2.96
CA ALA A 198 4.21 -10.26 -2.25
C ALA A 198 3.44 -9.79 -1.00
N ALA A 199 4.04 -8.92 -0.18
CA ALA A 199 3.57 -8.74 1.20
C ALA A 199 3.07 -7.34 1.57
N THR A 200 3.62 -6.27 0.99
CA THR A 200 3.49 -4.92 1.58
C THR A 200 2.72 -3.92 0.73
N MET A 201 3.32 -3.40 -0.35
CA MET A 201 2.77 -2.24 -1.06
C MET A 201 1.47 -2.58 -1.79
N VAL A 202 1.44 -3.73 -2.47
CA VAL A 202 0.32 -4.07 -3.34
C VAL A 202 -0.88 -4.65 -2.60
N THR A 203 -0.67 -5.20 -1.41
CA THR A 203 -1.71 -5.76 -0.54
C THR A 203 -2.41 -4.67 0.28
N ALA A 204 -1.75 -3.53 0.54
CA ALA A 204 -2.31 -2.44 1.33
C ALA A 204 -3.64 -1.90 0.79
N GLY A 205 -3.80 -1.82 -0.54
CA GLY A 205 -5.06 -1.39 -1.16
C GLY A 205 -6.20 -2.38 -0.91
N VAL A 206 -5.95 -3.68 -1.11
CA VAL A 206 -6.92 -4.76 -0.80
C VAL A 206 -7.28 -4.76 0.68
N TYR A 207 -6.27 -4.69 1.56
CA TYR A 207 -6.47 -4.66 3.00
C TYR A 207 -7.37 -3.49 3.43
N MET A 208 -7.10 -2.28 2.94
CA MET A 208 -7.93 -1.11 3.24
C MET A 208 -9.40 -1.32 2.82
N MET A 209 -9.63 -1.91 1.65
CA MET A 209 -10.99 -2.16 1.18
C MET A 209 -11.70 -3.23 2.03
N VAL A 210 -11.01 -4.32 2.39
CA VAL A 210 -11.54 -5.32 3.33
C VAL A 210 -11.85 -4.71 4.69
N ARG A 211 -10.95 -3.89 5.20
CA ARG A 211 -11.14 -3.18 6.46
C ARG A 211 -12.35 -2.25 6.42
N SER A 212 -12.70 -1.73 5.25
CA SER A 212 -13.88 -0.88 5.04
C SER A 212 -15.14 -1.67 4.61
N ASN A 213 -15.22 -2.97 4.91
CA ASN A 213 -16.28 -3.87 4.43
C ASN A 213 -17.71 -3.33 4.64
N VAL A 214 -18.00 -2.76 5.82
CA VAL A 214 -19.34 -2.20 6.13
C VAL A 214 -19.73 -1.10 5.14
N LEU A 215 -18.79 -0.24 4.75
CA LEU A 215 -19.07 0.81 3.76
C LEU A 215 -19.30 0.24 2.35
N TYR A 216 -18.57 -0.82 1.97
CA TYR A 216 -18.71 -1.46 0.66
C TYR A 216 -20.01 -2.27 0.54
N VAL A 217 -20.43 -2.97 1.59
CA VAL A 217 -21.72 -3.70 1.61
C VAL A 217 -22.89 -2.72 1.42
N ASN A 218 -22.79 -1.54 2.02
CA ASN A 218 -23.80 -0.47 1.89
C ASN A 218 -23.65 0.39 0.62
N ALA A 219 -22.73 0.05 -0.30
CA ALA A 219 -22.46 0.81 -1.52
C ALA A 219 -22.50 -0.10 -2.77
N ASP A 220 -23.68 -0.60 -3.11
CA ASP A 220 -23.94 -1.52 -4.25
C ASP A 220 -23.25 -1.09 -5.55
N VAL A 221 -23.38 0.18 -5.92
CA VAL A 221 -22.80 0.73 -7.16
C VAL A 221 -21.27 0.64 -7.13
N THR A 222 -20.66 1.03 -6.01
CA THR A 222 -19.21 0.98 -5.86
C THR A 222 -18.73 -0.48 -5.87
N SER A 223 -19.37 -1.37 -5.13
CA SER A 223 -19.02 -2.79 -5.06
C SER A 223 -19.10 -3.48 -6.42
N PHE A 224 -20.10 -3.13 -7.23
CA PHE A 224 -20.16 -3.55 -8.63
C PHE A 224 -18.96 -3.02 -9.45
N ILE A 225 -18.63 -1.73 -9.34
CA ILE A 225 -17.47 -1.15 -10.04
C ILE A 225 -16.16 -1.82 -9.60
N VAL A 226 -15.98 -2.09 -8.30
CA VAL A 226 -14.86 -2.83 -7.74
C VAL A 226 -14.75 -4.20 -8.39
N THR A 227 -15.87 -4.93 -8.49
CA THR A 227 -15.93 -6.25 -9.14
C THR A 227 -15.46 -6.19 -10.59
N ILE A 228 -15.97 -5.22 -11.35
CA ILE A 228 -15.59 -5.04 -12.76
C ILE A 228 -14.11 -4.70 -12.90
N ILE A 229 -13.59 -3.77 -12.09
CA ILE A 229 -12.18 -3.37 -12.14
C ILE A 229 -11.27 -4.54 -11.77
N GLY A 230 -11.57 -5.28 -10.70
CA GLY A 230 -10.81 -6.45 -10.27
C GLY A 230 -10.81 -7.55 -11.33
N ALA A 231 -11.99 -7.93 -11.83
CA ALA A 231 -12.13 -8.96 -12.85
C ALA A 231 -11.44 -8.59 -14.17
N ALA A 232 -11.62 -7.35 -14.65
CA ALA A 232 -10.95 -6.84 -15.84
C ALA A 232 -9.43 -6.80 -15.67
N THR A 233 -8.94 -6.38 -14.50
CA THR A 233 -7.50 -6.37 -14.18
C THR A 233 -6.94 -7.80 -14.18
N ALA A 234 -7.67 -8.76 -13.58
CA ALA A 234 -7.27 -10.16 -13.50
C ALA A 234 -7.03 -10.79 -14.87
N ILE A 235 -8.00 -10.66 -15.78
CA ILE A 235 -7.92 -11.23 -17.14
C ILE A 235 -6.92 -10.49 -18.01
N MET A 236 -6.90 -9.15 -17.96
CA MET A 236 -6.00 -8.31 -18.75
C MET A 236 -4.54 -8.62 -18.42
N ALA A 237 -4.19 -8.62 -17.14
CA ALA A 237 -2.81 -8.88 -16.72
C ALA A 237 -2.40 -10.34 -16.99
N GLY A 238 -3.32 -11.29 -16.80
CA GLY A 238 -3.08 -12.68 -17.17
C GLY A 238 -2.80 -12.86 -18.66
N TYR A 239 -3.50 -12.12 -19.52
CA TYR A 239 -3.26 -12.10 -20.96
C TYR A 239 -1.90 -11.47 -21.32
N ILE A 240 -1.55 -10.32 -20.74
CA ILE A 240 -0.26 -9.65 -20.99
C ILE A 240 0.92 -10.55 -20.59
N ALA A 241 0.81 -11.26 -19.47
CA ALA A 241 1.84 -12.18 -18.97
C ALA A 241 2.22 -13.29 -19.97
N LEU A 242 1.29 -13.71 -20.85
CA LEU A 242 1.55 -14.71 -21.89
C LEU A 242 2.65 -14.27 -22.87
N GLY A 243 2.73 -12.96 -23.13
CA GLY A 243 3.61 -12.37 -24.12
C GLY A 243 4.98 -11.94 -23.58
N GLN A 244 5.23 -12.02 -22.27
CA GLN A 244 6.46 -11.47 -21.68
C GLN A 244 7.65 -12.45 -21.75
N TRP A 245 8.84 -11.92 -22.00
CA TRP A 245 10.10 -12.69 -22.05
C TRP A 245 10.94 -12.59 -20.78
N ASP A 246 10.79 -11.52 -20.03
CA ASP A 246 11.50 -11.28 -18.77
C ASP A 246 10.84 -12.08 -17.63
N ILE A 247 11.66 -12.85 -16.91
CA ILE A 247 11.22 -13.73 -15.83
C ILE A 247 10.52 -12.98 -14.69
N LYS A 248 10.97 -11.77 -14.33
CA LYS A 248 10.38 -10.91 -13.29
C LYS A 248 9.14 -10.20 -13.78
N ARG A 249 9.09 -9.76 -15.05
CA ARG A 249 7.90 -9.13 -15.62
C ARG A 249 6.71 -10.08 -15.69
N VAL A 250 6.92 -11.36 -16.02
CA VAL A 250 5.84 -12.38 -15.91
C VAL A 250 5.33 -12.46 -14.47
N LEU A 251 6.22 -12.42 -13.47
CA LEU A 251 5.85 -12.44 -12.06
C LEU A 251 5.14 -11.14 -11.59
N ALA A 252 5.48 -9.99 -12.17
CA ALA A 252 4.80 -8.72 -11.93
C ALA A 252 3.36 -8.75 -12.48
N TYR A 253 3.16 -9.12 -13.73
CA TYR A 253 1.81 -9.21 -14.32
C TYR A 253 0.94 -10.28 -13.67
N SER A 254 1.54 -11.39 -13.25
CA SER A 254 0.80 -12.37 -12.47
C SER A 254 0.40 -11.85 -11.10
N THR A 255 1.15 -10.92 -10.50
CA THR A 255 0.77 -10.23 -9.25
C THR A 255 -0.38 -9.28 -9.49
N ILE A 256 -0.35 -8.47 -10.56
CA ILE A 256 -1.49 -7.64 -10.98
C ILE A 256 -2.74 -8.51 -11.15
N SER A 257 -2.59 -9.67 -11.78
CA SER A 257 -3.69 -10.61 -11.99
C SER A 257 -4.26 -11.12 -10.65
N GLN A 258 -3.42 -11.60 -9.72
CA GLN A 258 -3.88 -12.09 -8.41
C GLN A 258 -4.51 -11.00 -7.53
N LEU A 259 -3.99 -9.78 -7.57
CA LEU A 259 -4.65 -8.65 -6.90
C LEU A 259 -6.00 -8.35 -7.52
N GLY A 260 -6.14 -8.50 -8.83
CA GLY A 260 -7.44 -8.46 -9.50
C GLY A 260 -8.44 -9.50 -8.97
N PHE A 261 -7.98 -10.73 -8.66
CA PHE A 261 -8.82 -11.72 -7.96
C PHE A 261 -9.27 -11.21 -6.59
N MET A 262 -8.35 -10.68 -5.77
CA MET A 262 -8.65 -10.19 -4.43
C MET A 262 -9.60 -8.99 -4.47
N VAL A 263 -9.37 -8.04 -5.38
CA VAL A 263 -10.24 -6.86 -5.56
C VAL A 263 -11.62 -7.28 -6.07
N ALA A 264 -11.70 -8.22 -7.01
CA ALA A 264 -12.99 -8.76 -7.45
C ALA A 264 -13.74 -9.47 -6.31
N ALA A 265 -13.03 -10.25 -5.49
CA ALA A 265 -13.58 -10.88 -4.29
C ALA A 265 -14.18 -9.85 -3.32
N VAL A 266 -13.45 -8.76 -3.04
CA VAL A 266 -13.96 -7.64 -2.24
C VAL A 266 -15.23 -7.03 -2.86
N GLY A 267 -15.25 -6.84 -4.18
CA GLY A 267 -16.40 -6.26 -4.88
C GLY A 267 -17.67 -7.11 -4.83
N VAL A 268 -17.54 -8.44 -4.79
CA VAL A 268 -18.69 -9.34 -4.61
C VAL A 268 -19.06 -9.57 -3.14
N GLY A 269 -18.32 -8.97 -2.21
CA GLY A 269 -18.54 -9.11 -0.76
C GLY A 269 -17.80 -10.29 -0.10
N ALA A 270 -16.91 -10.96 -0.83
CA ALA A 270 -16.11 -12.10 -0.35
C ALA A 270 -14.84 -11.64 0.38
N PHE A 271 -15.00 -10.91 1.48
CA PHE A 271 -13.91 -10.26 2.19
C PHE A 271 -12.96 -11.25 2.88
N GLY A 272 -13.50 -12.32 3.47
CA GLY A 272 -12.72 -13.42 4.05
C GLY A 272 -11.83 -14.10 3.02
N ALA A 273 -12.43 -14.51 1.89
CA ALA A 273 -11.72 -15.14 0.78
C ALA A 273 -10.62 -14.24 0.20
N ALA A 274 -10.86 -12.92 0.10
CA ALA A 274 -9.85 -11.96 -0.34
C ALA A 274 -8.63 -11.92 0.60
N MET A 275 -8.86 -11.88 1.92
CA MET A 275 -7.79 -11.91 2.93
C MET A 275 -7.05 -13.24 2.94
N PHE A 276 -7.76 -14.36 2.85
CA PHE A 276 -7.15 -15.67 2.77
C PHE A 276 -6.27 -15.80 1.52
N HIS A 277 -6.74 -15.34 0.37
CA HIS A 277 -5.93 -15.29 -0.83
C HIS A 277 -4.73 -14.36 -0.69
N MET A 278 -4.89 -13.20 -0.05
CA MET A 278 -3.78 -12.28 0.23
C MET A 278 -2.67 -12.94 1.07
N VAL A 279 -3.02 -13.68 2.12
CA VAL A 279 -2.05 -14.40 2.98
C VAL A 279 -1.34 -15.49 2.18
N THR A 280 -2.09 -16.40 1.55
CA THR A 280 -1.49 -17.49 0.76
C THR A 280 -0.60 -16.94 -0.37
N HIS A 281 -1.03 -15.85 -1.02
CA HIS A 281 -0.30 -15.15 -2.06
C HIS A 281 1.05 -14.62 -1.61
N ALA A 282 1.14 -14.03 -0.43
CA ALA A 282 2.40 -13.52 0.09
C ALA A 282 3.50 -14.62 0.12
N PHE A 283 3.14 -15.85 0.51
CA PHE A 283 4.08 -16.97 0.56
C PHE A 283 4.51 -17.44 -0.83
N PHE A 284 3.55 -17.83 -1.69
CA PHE A 284 3.92 -18.39 -2.99
C PHE A 284 4.49 -17.35 -3.96
N LYS A 285 4.19 -16.06 -3.79
CA LYS A 285 4.86 -14.99 -4.56
C LYS A 285 6.24 -14.69 -4.07
N ALA A 286 6.46 -14.60 -2.77
CA ALA A 286 7.82 -14.44 -2.24
C ALA A 286 8.71 -15.59 -2.72
N LEU A 287 8.18 -16.83 -2.70
CA LEU A 287 8.84 -18.02 -3.25
C LEU A 287 9.22 -17.86 -4.73
N LEU A 288 8.27 -17.44 -5.58
CA LEU A 288 8.50 -17.27 -7.01
C LEU A 288 9.47 -16.13 -7.33
N PHE A 289 9.37 -14.99 -6.64
CA PHE A 289 10.28 -13.87 -6.85
C PHE A 289 11.70 -14.19 -6.39
N LEU A 290 11.87 -14.72 -5.17
CA LEU A 290 13.19 -15.12 -4.69
C LEU A 290 13.75 -16.29 -5.52
N GLY A 291 12.92 -17.22 -5.96
CA GLY A 291 13.31 -18.30 -6.86
C GLY A 291 13.75 -17.79 -8.22
N SER A 292 13.08 -16.77 -8.78
CA SER A 292 13.54 -16.09 -10.00
C SER A 292 14.87 -15.38 -9.79
N GLY A 293 15.10 -14.80 -8.61
CA GLY A 293 16.37 -14.19 -8.24
C GLY A 293 17.52 -15.21 -8.19
N SER A 294 17.25 -16.39 -7.65
CA SER A 294 18.20 -17.51 -7.68
C SER A 294 18.55 -17.92 -9.12
N VAL A 295 17.55 -18.05 -9.99
CA VAL A 295 17.75 -18.34 -11.43
C VAL A 295 18.60 -17.27 -12.11
N ILE A 296 18.24 -15.99 -11.94
CA ILE A 296 18.97 -14.85 -12.54
C ILE A 296 20.43 -14.87 -12.08
N HIS A 297 20.66 -15.03 -10.78
CA HIS A 297 21.99 -15.05 -10.20
C HIS A 297 22.83 -16.24 -10.68
N GLY A 298 22.22 -17.42 -10.82
CA GLY A 298 22.88 -18.60 -11.38
C GLY A 298 23.29 -18.41 -12.84
N VAL A 299 22.40 -17.84 -13.67
CA VAL A 299 22.68 -17.55 -15.09
C VAL A 299 23.76 -16.47 -15.23
N GLU A 300 23.76 -15.44 -14.39
CA GLU A 300 24.80 -14.41 -14.32
C GLU A 300 26.17 -15.02 -13.96
N HIS A 301 26.23 -15.92 -12.97
CA HIS A 301 27.46 -16.65 -12.63
C HIS A 301 27.96 -17.52 -13.79
N GLY A 302 27.05 -18.21 -14.47
CA GLY A 302 27.38 -18.99 -15.65
C GLY A 302 27.98 -18.11 -16.75
N HIS A 303 27.43 -16.91 -16.97
CA HIS A 303 27.97 -15.96 -17.94
C HIS A 303 29.39 -15.48 -17.58
N HIS A 304 29.64 -15.14 -16.31
CA HIS A 304 30.98 -14.78 -15.84
C HIS A 304 32.00 -15.92 -15.98
N HIS A 305 31.58 -17.17 -15.77
CA HIS A 305 32.44 -18.32 -16.01
C HIS A 305 32.87 -18.41 -17.48
N VAL A 306 31.95 -18.16 -18.42
CA VAL A 306 32.22 -18.22 -19.85
C VAL A 306 33.12 -17.05 -20.30
N SER A 307 32.85 -15.83 -19.82
CA SER A 307 33.64 -14.64 -20.21
C SER A 307 35.08 -14.68 -19.71
N HIS A 308 35.34 -15.24 -18.53
CA HIS A 308 36.71 -15.40 -18.02
C HIS A 308 37.50 -16.54 -18.67
N HIS A 309 36.84 -17.54 -19.28
CA HIS A 309 37.52 -18.64 -19.98
C HIS A 309 37.66 -18.40 -21.50
N GLY A 310 37.01 -17.37 -22.06
CA GLY A 310 37.05 -17.02 -23.48
C GLY A 310 38.23 -16.16 -23.94
N HIS A 311 38.96 -15.51 -23.02
CA HIS A 311 40.11 -14.65 -23.35
C HIS A 311 41.45 -15.34 -23.04
N GLY A 312 41.91 -16.18 -23.97
CA GLY A 312 43.32 -16.49 -24.11
C GLY A 312 44.06 -15.33 -24.79
N ASP A 313 44.95 -14.66 -24.05
CA ASP A 313 46.17 -14.01 -24.51
C ASP A 313 46.16 -13.17 -25.81
N HIS A 314 45.19 -12.29 -26.03
CA HIS A 314 45.37 -11.20 -27.00
C HIS A 314 44.85 -9.86 -26.49
N HIS A 315 45.80 -9.00 -26.12
CA HIS A 315 45.62 -7.55 -26.05
C HIS A 315 45.26 -7.03 -27.43
N ASP A 316 43.99 -6.70 -27.67
CA ASP A 316 43.61 -5.75 -28.71
C ASP A 316 42.44 -4.91 -28.20
N ASP A 317 42.71 -3.62 -28.01
CA ASP A 317 41.76 -2.55 -27.71
C ASP A 317 40.81 -2.34 -28.91
N HIS A 318 39.84 -3.23 -29.07
CA HIS A 318 38.74 -3.04 -30.00
C HIS A 318 37.42 -3.05 -29.26
N ASP A 319 36.68 -1.95 -29.41
CA ASP A 319 35.28 -1.73 -29.06
C ASP A 319 34.38 -2.82 -29.67
N HIS A 320 34.45 -4.03 -29.13
CA HIS A 320 33.46 -5.05 -29.38
C HIS A 320 32.21 -4.62 -28.63
N HIS A 321 31.20 -4.23 -29.40
CA HIS A 321 29.82 -4.24 -28.95
C HIS A 321 29.50 -5.63 -28.40
N GLU A 322 29.78 -5.87 -27.12
CA GLU A 322 29.27 -7.03 -26.40
C GLU A 322 27.75 -6.97 -26.54
N GLU A 323 27.17 -7.99 -27.18
CA GLU A 323 25.73 -8.14 -27.19
C GLU A 323 25.27 -8.14 -25.72
N GLU A 324 24.43 -7.17 -25.36
CA GLU A 324 23.96 -6.97 -23.99
C GLU A 324 23.24 -8.24 -23.51
N PHE A 325 23.94 -9.07 -22.72
CA PHE A 325 23.41 -10.31 -22.17
C PHE A 325 22.51 -9.97 -20.98
N ASP A 326 21.20 -10.13 -21.16
CA ASP A 326 20.25 -9.99 -20.07
C ASP A 326 19.98 -11.35 -19.39
N PRO A 327 20.46 -11.59 -18.15
CA PRO A 327 20.17 -12.82 -17.42
C PRO A 327 18.71 -12.95 -16.98
N GLN A 328 17.89 -11.90 -17.11
CA GLN A 328 16.46 -11.91 -16.78
C GLN A 328 15.60 -12.42 -17.94
N ASP A 329 16.14 -12.41 -19.17
CA ASP A 329 15.45 -12.86 -20.35
C ASP A 329 15.41 -14.39 -20.43
N MET A 330 14.20 -14.96 -20.41
CA MET A 330 14.00 -16.41 -20.48
C MET A 330 14.49 -17.04 -21.79
N ARG A 331 14.72 -16.25 -22.85
CA ARG A 331 15.36 -16.73 -24.10
C ARG A 331 16.80 -17.17 -23.87
N ASN A 332 17.46 -16.58 -22.86
CA ASN A 332 18.84 -16.91 -22.48
C ASN A 332 18.93 -18.09 -21.51
N MET A 333 17.81 -18.66 -21.06
CA MET A 333 17.74 -19.73 -20.07
C MET A 333 17.48 -21.11 -20.71
N GLY A 334 17.06 -22.10 -19.93
CA GLY A 334 16.64 -23.43 -20.39
C GLY A 334 17.45 -24.55 -19.73
N GLY A 335 16.82 -25.71 -19.52
CA GLY A 335 17.51 -26.90 -19.00
C GLY A 335 18.01 -26.80 -17.55
N LEU A 336 17.71 -25.71 -16.83
CA LEU A 336 18.27 -25.41 -15.50
C LEU A 336 17.89 -26.42 -14.41
N ARG A 337 16.85 -27.25 -14.60
CA ARG A 337 16.41 -28.22 -13.59
C ARG A 337 17.49 -29.21 -13.13
N ARG A 338 18.50 -29.46 -13.98
CA ARG A 338 19.60 -30.39 -13.68
C ARG A 338 20.67 -29.74 -12.82
N ASN A 339 20.96 -28.47 -13.09
CA ASN A 339 22.02 -27.74 -12.41
C ASN A 339 21.51 -27.09 -11.11
N MET A 340 20.22 -26.74 -11.07
CA MET A 340 19.58 -26.04 -9.95
C MET A 340 18.33 -26.81 -9.44
N PRO A 341 18.49 -28.03 -8.86
CA PRO A 341 17.38 -28.88 -8.50
C PRO A 341 16.52 -28.34 -7.35
N ILE A 342 17.11 -27.65 -6.38
CA ILE A 342 16.38 -27.10 -5.23
C ILE A 342 15.54 -25.94 -5.72
N THR A 343 16.18 -25.01 -6.45
CA THR A 343 15.50 -23.84 -7.02
C THR A 343 14.38 -24.28 -7.95
N TYR A 344 14.60 -25.27 -8.80
CA TYR A 344 13.56 -25.87 -9.65
C TYR A 344 12.37 -26.41 -8.84
N LEU A 345 12.62 -27.21 -7.80
CA LEU A 345 11.55 -27.81 -7.00
C LEU A 345 10.74 -26.74 -6.27
N THR A 346 11.41 -25.78 -5.64
CA THR A 346 10.75 -24.66 -4.95
C THR A 346 9.96 -23.78 -5.90
N TYR A 347 10.48 -23.53 -7.11
CA TYR A 347 9.81 -22.74 -8.13
C TYR A 347 8.59 -23.49 -8.72
N LEU A 348 8.69 -24.81 -8.87
CA LEU A 348 7.58 -25.67 -9.28
C LEU A 348 6.46 -25.64 -8.22
N ILE A 349 6.79 -25.74 -6.93
CA ILE A 349 5.81 -25.64 -5.83
C ILE A 349 5.10 -24.29 -5.90
N GLY A 350 5.84 -23.17 -6.02
CA GLY A 350 5.24 -21.84 -6.14
C GLY A 350 4.36 -21.69 -7.38
N THR A 351 4.78 -22.31 -8.50
CA THR A 351 4.01 -22.32 -9.76
C THR A 351 2.70 -23.07 -9.62
N LEU A 352 2.72 -24.25 -9.02
CA LEU A 352 1.51 -25.06 -8.80
C LEU A 352 0.57 -24.42 -7.78
N ALA A 353 1.12 -23.79 -6.73
CA ALA A 353 0.36 -22.98 -5.78
C ALA A 353 -0.33 -21.80 -6.47
N LEU A 354 0.41 -21.00 -7.25
CA LEU A 354 -0.14 -19.87 -7.98
C LEU A 354 -1.18 -20.31 -9.04
N ALA A 355 -0.99 -21.48 -9.67
CA ALA A 355 -1.93 -22.04 -10.63
C ALA A 355 -3.21 -22.63 -9.99
N GLY A 356 -3.28 -22.73 -8.66
CA GLY A 356 -4.45 -23.26 -7.95
C GLY A 356 -4.59 -24.78 -8.05
N ILE A 357 -3.49 -25.52 -8.11
CA ILE A 357 -3.50 -26.98 -8.21
C ILE A 357 -3.53 -27.61 -6.80
N ILE A 358 -4.37 -28.62 -6.60
CA ILE A 358 -4.40 -29.41 -5.36
C ILE A 358 -3.08 -30.20 -5.18
N PRO A 359 -2.47 -30.26 -3.98
CA PRO A 359 -2.93 -29.78 -2.66
C PRO A 359 -2.37 -28.41 -2.23
N PHE A 360 -1.84 -27.60 -3.14
CA PHE A 360 -1.11 -26.37 -2.79
C PHE A 360 -2.01 -25.24 -2.30
N ALA A 361 -1.45 -24.29 -1.55
CA ALA A 361 -2.21 -23.26 -0.83
C ALA A 361 -3.15 -22.43 -1.70
N GLY A 362 -2.76 -22.12 -2.95
CA GLY A 362 -3.59 -21.32 -3.85
C GLY A 362 -4.80 -22.05 -4.42
N PHE A 363 -4.92 -23.38 -4.29
CA PHE A 363 -6.16 -24.10 -4.60
C PHE A 363 -7.27 -23.64 -3.65
N TRP A 364 -7.01 -23.75 -2.34
CA TRP A 364 -7.97 -23.42 -1.29
C TRP A 364 -8.45 -21.98 -1.38
N SER A 365 -7.52 -21.03 -1.50
CA SER A 365 -7.89 -19.61 -1.46
C SER A 365 -8.53 -19.10 -2.75
N LYS A 366 -8.23 -19.68 -3.92
CA LYS A 366 -8.92 -19.32 -5.17
C LYS A 366 -10.27 -19.96 -5.29
N ASP A 367 -10.40 -21.22 -4.85
CA ASP A 367 -11.67 -21.93 -4.87
C ASP A 367 -12.72 -21.19 -4.04
N GLU A 368 -12.33 -20.67 -2.88
CA GLU A 368 -13.20 -19.88 -2.01
C GLU A 368 -13.69 -18.58 -2.69
N ILE A 369 -12.81 -17.83 -3.36
CA ILE A 369 -13.22 -16.64 -4.14
C ILE A 369 -14.23 -17.00 -5.24
N LEU A 370 -14.01 -18.12 -5.95
CA LEU A 370 -14.90 -18.56 -7.00
C LEU A 370 -16.24 -19.07 -6.44
N ALA A 371 -16.21 -19.77 -5.31
CA ALA A 371 -17.40 -20.27 -4.62
C ALA A 371 -18.26 -19.10 -4.11
N ASP A 372 -17.66 -18.09 -3.49
CA ASP A 372 -18.38 -16.90 -3.04
C ASP A 372 -18.90 -16.06 -4.22
N SER A 373 -18.15 -15.98 -5.32
CA SER A 373 -18.63 -15.31 -6.54
C SER A 373 -19.89 -16.01 -7.10
N TRP A 374 -19.93 -17.34 -7.04
CA TRP A 374 -21.11 -18.12 -7.42
C TRP A 374 -22.29 -17.86 -6.49
N LEU A 375 -22.06 -17.82 -5.18
CA LEU A 375 -23.11 -17.53 -4.19
C LEU A 375 -23.64 -16.10 -4.32
N ALA A 376 -22.76 -15.11 -4.50
CA ALA A 376 -23.16 -13.73 -4.77
C ALA A 376 -24.03 -13.64 -6.03
N GLY A 377 -23.74 -14.45 -7.06
CA GLY A 377 -24.55 -14.56 -8.27
C GLY A 377 -25.96 -15.12 -8.01
N LEU A 378 -26.11 -16.07 -7.09
CA LEU A 378 -27.38 -16.73 -6.78
C LEU A 378 -28.22 -15.98 -5.74
N PHE A 379 -27.57 -15.41 -4.72
CA PHE A 379 -28.20 -14.90 -3.50
C PHE A 379 -27.90 -13.42 -3.24
N GLY A 380 -27.27 -12.71 -4.18
CA GLY A 380 -27.04 -11.27 -4.07
C GLY A 380 -28.32 -10.50 -3.81
N GLN A 381 -28.28 -9.54 -2.88
CA GLN A 381 -29.44 -8.76 -2.44
C GLN A 381 -29.89 -7.76 -3.51
N SER A 382 -28.96 -7.28 -4.34
CA SER A 382 -29.21 -6.38 -5.45
C SER A 382 -28.93 -7.04 -6.81
N ALA A 383 -29.59 -6.54 -7.87
CA ALA A 383 -29.35 -7.02 -9.23
C ALA A 383 -27.91 -6.78 -9.69
N LEU A 384 -27.29 -5.67 -9.26
CA LEU A 384 -25.89 -5.36 -9.54
C LEU A 384 -24.96 -6.39 -8.91
N GLN A 385 -25.24 -6.81 -7.69
CA GLN A 385 -24.45 -7.80 -6.96
C GLN A 385 -24.54 -9.19 -7.59
N GLN A 386 -25.74 -9.63 -8.00
CA GLN A 386 -25.92 -10.89 -8.72
C GLN A 386 -25.16 -10.90 -10.06
N VAL A 387 -25.32 -9.84 -10.86
CA VAL A 387 -24.58 -9.70 -12.12
C VAL A 387 -23.08 -9.64 -11.86
N GLY A 388 -22.64 -8.93 -10.83
CA GLY A 388 -21.25 -8.87 -10.38
C GLY A 388 -20.69 -10.25 -10.05
N GLY A 389 -21.40 -11.06 -9.27
CA GLY A 389 -21.01 -12.43 -8.92
C GLY A 389 -20.79 -13.33 -10.14
N TYR A 390 -21.72 -13.32 -11.11
CA TYR A 390 -21.56 -14.11 -12.34
C TYR A 390 -20.41 -13.60 -13.22
N ILE A 391 -20.22 -12.29 -13.32
CA ILE A 391 -19.08 -11.70 -14.05
C ILE A 391 -17.77 -12.11 -13.39
N ALA A 392 -17.66 -11.97 -12.06
CA ALA A 392 -16.49 -12.37 -11.30
C ALA A 392 -16.18 -13.85 -11.54
N LEU A 393 -17.15 -14.75 -11.34
CA LEU A 393 -16.94 -16.17 -11.57
C LEU A 393 -16.44 -16.48 -12.99
N GLY A 394 -17.14 -15.99 -14.01
CA GLY A 394 -16.80 -16.28 -15.41
C GLY A 394 -15.44 -15.75 -15.82
N VAL A 395 -15.14 -14.49 -15.48
CA VAL A 395 -13.88 -13.83 -15.85
C VAL A 395 -12.71 -14.38 -15.04
N LEU A 396 -12.88 -14.62 -13.74
CA LEU A 396 -11.82 -15.15 -12.88
C LEU A 396 -11.48 -16.61 -13.22
N LEU A 397 -12.43 -17.45 -13.66
CA LEU A 397 -12.12 -18.78 -14.19
C LEU A 397 -11.21 -18.71 -15.42
N VAL A 398 -11.47 -17.78 -16.34
CA VAL A 398 -10.61 -17.56 -17.52
C VAL A 398 -9.24 -17.01 -17.10
N ALA A 399 -9.20 -16.07 -16.17
CA ALA A 399 -7.95 -15.53 -15.63
C ALA A 399 -7.12 -16.61 -14.89
N ALA A 400 -7.77 -17.57 -14.22
CA ALA A 400 -7.11 -18.71 -13.59
C ALA A 400 -6.49 -19.64 -14.63
N ALA A 401 -7.18 -19.89 -15.74
CA ALA A 401 -6.63 -20.63 -16.88
C ALA A 401 -5.41 -19.93 -17.50
N PHE A 402 -5.46 -18.60 -17.69
CA PHE A 402 -4.27 -17.85 -18.12
C PHE A 402 -3.13 -17.97 -17.12
N THR A 403 -3.43 -17.89 -15.82
CA THR A 403 -2.45 -18.07 -14.74
C THR A 403 -1.71 -19.39 -14.84
N ALA A 404 -2.45 -20.48 -14.96
CA ALA A 404 -1.88 -21.80 -15.13
C ALA A 404 -1.04 -21.91 -16.43
N PHE A 405 -1.51 -21.30 -17.52
CA PHE A 405 -0.80 -21.29 -18.81
C PHE A 405 0.52 -20.54 -18.77
N TYR A 406 0.54 -19.25 -18.38
CA TYR A 406 1.78 -18.46 -18.45
C TYR A 406 2.82 -18.94 -17.44
N MET A 407 2.39 -19.43 -16.28
CA MET A 407 3.33 -19.99 -15.29
C MET A 407 3.94 -21.28 -15.79
N TRP A 408 3.16 -22.14 -16.45
CA TRP A 408 3.73 -23.35 -17.04
C TRP A 408 4.62 -23.05 -18.26
N ARG A 409 4.26 -22.05 -19.08
CA ARG A 409 5.14 -21.53 -20.13
C ARG A 409 6.48 -21.08 -19.54
N GLN A 410 6.48 -20.34 -18.44
CA GLN A 410 7.69 -19.90 -17.74
C GLN A 410 8.51 -21.10 -17.24
N MET A 411 7.88 -22.13 -16.68
CA MET A 411 8.57 -23.38 -16.31
C MET A 411 9.27 -24.04 -17.51
N GLU A 412 8.60 -24.16 -18.65
CA GLU A 412 9.17 -24.77 -19.88
C GLU A 412 10.31 -23.93 -20.47
N LEU A 413 10.22 -22.60 -20.38
CA LEU A 413 11.28 -21.71 -20.83
C LEU A 413 12.52 -21.75 -19.93
N VAL A 414 12.34 -21.75 -18.60
CA VAL A 414 13.45 -21.62 -17.65
C VAL A 414 14.12 -22.96 -17.35
N PHE A 415 13.34 -23.99 -17.02
CA PHE A 415 13.86 -25.21 -16.38
C PHE A 415 13.91 -26.45 -17.28
N TYR A 416 12.99 -26.57 -18.23
CA TYR A 416 12.93 -27.73 -19.13
C TYR A 416 13.67 -27.47 -20.45
N GLY A 417 13.75 -28.51 -21.30
CA GLY A 417 14.48 -28.46 -22.56
C GLY A 417 16.00 -28.58 -22.40
N LYS A 418 16.73 -28.06 -23.38
CA LYS A 418 18.19 -27.94 -23.38
C LYS A 418 18.56 -26.50 -22.99
N ALA A 419 19.73 -26.31 -22.39
CA ALA A 419 20.30 -24.98 -22.20
C ALA A 419 20.45 -24.28 -23.56
N ARG A 420 19.98 -23.03 -23.65
CA ARG A 420 20.02 -22.25 -24.90
C ARG A 420 21.28 -21.39 -25.02
N THR A 421 21.91 -21.07 -23.90
CA THR A 421 23.16 -20.34 -23.81
C THR A 421 24.16 -21.12 -22.98
N GLU A 422 25.45 -20.88 -23.21
CA GLU A 422 26.53 -21.46 -22.42
C GLU A 422 26.48 -20.99 -20.96
N ALA A 423 26.00 -19.77 -20.72
CA ALA A 423 25.72 -19.24 -19.40
C ALA A 423 24.68 -20.10 -18.64
N ALA A 424 23.58 -20.48 -19.29
CA ALA A 424 22.59 -21.37 -18.68
C ALA A 424 23.13 -22.79 -18.46
N GLU A 425 24.00 -23.28 -19.33
CA GLU A 425 24.62 -24.62 -19.18
C GLU A 425 25.56 -24.70 -17.96
N HIS A 426 26.26 -23.61 -17.65
CA HIS A 426 27.18 -23.52 -16.51
C HIS A 426 26.58 -22.84 -15.27
N ALA A 427 25.29 -22.54 -15.27
CA ALA A 427 24.63 -21.88 -14.14
C ALA A 427 24.66 -22.79 -12.88
N PRO A 428 25.32 -22.38 -11.78
CA PRO A 428 25.35 -23.18 -10.56
C PRO A 428 24.08 -22.98 -9.73
N GLU A 429 23.79 -23.95 -8.85
CA GLU A 429 22.80 -23.78 -7.79
C GLU A 429 23.19 -22.65 -6.84
N SER A 430 22.19 -21.96 -6.29
CA SER A 430 22.43 -20.86 -5.35
C SER A 430 22.93 -21.34 -3.98
N VAL A 431 23.66 -20.44 -3.31
CA VAL A 431 24.19 -20.67 -1.96
C VAL A 431 23.07 -20.92 -0.93
N PRO A 432 23.37 -21.61 0.20
CA PRO A 432 22.38 -21.92 1.24
C PRO A 432 21.61 -20.71 1.78
N SER A 433 22.22 -19.52 1.83
CA SER A 433 21.55 -18.28 2.27
C SER A 433 20.39 -17.85 1.36
N MET A 434 20.38 -18.29 0.10
CA MET A 434 19.26 -18.09 -0.83
C MET A 434 18.31 -19.28 -0.83
N THR A 435 18.81 -20.52 -0.81
CA THR A 435 17.96 -21.72 -0.94
C THR A 435 17.19 -22.08 0.32
N ILE A 436 17.70 -21.80 1.53
CA ILE A 436 16.98 -22.05 2.80
C ILE A 436 15.67 -21.25 2.85
N PRO A 437 15.65 -19.92 2.61
CA PRO A 437 14.39 -19.17 2.49
C PRO A 437 13.42 -19.75 1.46
N LEU A 438 13.90 -20.23 0.31
CA LEU A 438 13.04 -20.85 -0.71
C LEU A 438 12.39 -22.13 -0.20
N ILE A 439 13.13 -22.97 0.53
CA ILE A 439 12.59 -24.22 1.10
C ILE A 439 11.50 -23.91 2.13
N ILE A 440 11.75 -22.93 3.02
CA ILE A 440 10.77 -22.50 4.03
C ILE A 440 9.50 -21.96 3.37
N LEU A 441 9.65 -21.08 2.38
CA LEU A 441 8.50 -20.53 1.64
C LEU A 441 7.79 -21.61 0.80
N GLY A 442 8.52 -22.60 0.28
CA GLY A 442 8.00 -23.79 -0.38
C GLY A 442 7.12 -24.64 0.54
N PHE A 443 7.58 -24.87 1.77
CA PHE A 443 6.80 -25.53 2.81
C PHE A 443 5.49 -24.79 3.06
N PHE A 444 5.53 -23.48 3.32
CA PHE A 444 4.31 -22.70 3.55
C PHE A 444 3.41 -22.65 2.32
N SER A 445 3.95 -22.62 1.10
CA SER A 445 3.15 -22.64 -0.14
C SER A 445 2.37 -23.94 -0.35
N ILE A 446 2.73 -25.02 0.35
CA ILE A 446 1.96 -26.26 0.41
C ILE A 446 0.94 -26.20 1.54
N PHE A 447 1.38 -25.85 2.74
CA PHE A 447 0.59 -26.09 3.95
C PHE A 447 -0.27 -24.92 4.43
N ILE A 448 0.07 -23.67 4.10
CA ILE A 448 -0.63 -22.49 4.63
C ILE A 448 -2.09 -22.42 4.16
N GLY A 449 -2.47 -23.14 3.09
CA GLY A 449 -3.88 -23.21 2.68
C GLY A 449 -4.76 -23.99 3.66
N PHE A 450 -4.21 -24.94 4.42
CA PHE A 450 -4.99 -25.76 5.35
C PHE A 450 -5.48 -24.99 6.59
N ILE A 451 -4.95 -23.78 6.84
CA ILE A 451 -5.44 -22.92 7.93
C ILE A 451 -6.90 -22.50 7.75
N ASN A 452 -7.42 -22.60 6.52
CA ASN A 452 -8.81 -22.31 6.19
C ASN A 452 -9.45 -23.51 5.47
N THR A 453 -9.38 -24.68 6.09
CA THR A 453 -9.94 -25.90 5.50
C THR A 453 -11.48 -25.80 5.45
N PRO A 454 -12.12 -26.03 4.30
CA PRO A 454 -13.57 -25.97 4.17
C PRO A 454 -14.24 -27.21 4.77
N LYS A 455 -15.47 -27.06 5.26
CA LYS A 455 -16.25 -28.18 5.81
C LYS A 455 -16.61 -29.18 4.70
N GLY A 456 -16.47 -30.48 4.98
CA GLY A 456 -16.88 -31.56 4.08
C GLY A 456 -15.83 -31.98 3.04
N PHE A 457 -14.61 -31.43 3.08
CA PHE A 457 -13.53 -31.86 2.20
C PHE A 457 -12.71 -32.99 2.82
N LEU A 458 -13.02 -34.23 2.43
CA LEU A 458 -12.27 -35.45 2.81
C LEU A 458 -12.04 -35.64 4.33
N GLY A 459 -12.81 -34.97 5.19
CA GLY A 459 -12.65 -35.01 6.64
C GLY A 459 -11.40 -34.27 7.16
N LEU A 460 -10.75 -33.43 6.34
CA LEU A 460 -9.59 -32.64 6.74
C LEU A 460 -9.92 -31.63 7.84
N GLU A 461 -11.17 -31.22 7.94
CA GLU A 461 -11.69 -30.38 9.03
C GLU A 461 -11.40 -30.96 10.42
N ASN A 462 -11.36 -32.30 10.55
CA ASN A 462 -11.07 -32.96 11.81
C ASN A 462 -9.58 -32.89 12.21
N ILE A 463 -8.71 -32.57 11.25
CA ILE A 463 -7.25 -32.50 11.45
C ILE A 463 -6.81 -31.06 11.62
N PHE A 464 -7.33 -30.16 10.79
CA PHE A 464 -6.85 -28.77 10.71
C PHE A 464 -7.82 -27.74 11.30
N GLY A 465 -9.05 -28.14 11.65
CA GLY A 465 -10.14 -27.23 12.02
C GLY A 465 -10.82 -26.62 10.80
N ALA A 466 -12.14 -26.48 10.87
CA ALA A 466 -12.94 -25.88 9.81
C ALA A 466 -12.90 -24.35 9.91
N GLY A 467 -12.50 -23.65 8.86
CA GLY A 467 -12.65 -22.19 8.76
C GLY A 467 -11.88 -21.37 9.80
N ASN A 468 -10.82 -21.90 10.43
CA ASN A 468 -10.13 -21.23 11.55
C ASN A 468 -9.65 -19.81 11.22
N LEU A 469 -9.15 -19.58 9.99
CA LEU A 469 -8.73 -18.25 9.58
C LEU A 469 -9.91 -17.28 9.46
N ILE A 470 -11.02 -17.73 8.87
CA ILE A 470 -12.25 -16.93 8.76
C ILE A 470 -12.73 -16.54 10.15
N HIS A 471 -12.86 -17.53 11.05
CA HIS A 471 -13.26 -17.29 12.44
C HIS A 471 -12.32 -16.32 13.16
N PHE A 472 -11.01 -16.42 12.94
CA PHE A 472 -10.06 -15.44 13.48
C PHE A 472 -10.26 -14.03 12.92
N ILE A 473 -10.65 -13.90 11.65
CA ILE A 473 -10.85 -12.60 10.98
C ILE A 473 -12.20 -11.97 11.34
N GLU A 474 -13.21 -12.76 11.73
CA GLU A 474 -14.53 -12.28 12.19
C GLU A 474 -14.41 -11.29 13.35
N TRP A 475 -13.38 -11.42 14.19
CA TRP A 475 -13.06 -10.44 15.25
C TRP A 475 -12.78 -9.02 14.75
N SER A 476 -12.48 -8.86 13.46
CA SER A 476 -12.01 -7.60 12.90
C SER A 476 -12.75 -7.17 11.64
N VAL A 477 -13.46 -8.07 10.98
CA VAL A 477 -14.21 -7.82 9.75
C VAL A 477 -15.65 -8.26 10.01
N ALA A 478 -16.59 -7.32 10.05
CA ALA A 478 -17.99 -7.61 10.36
C ALA A 478 -18.64 -8.52 9.31
N ASN A 479 -18.40 -8.23 8.03
CA ASN A 479 -18.99 -8.97 6.91
C ASN A 479 -17.97 -9.94 6.28
N VAL A 480 -17.56 -11.02 6.97
CA VAL A 480 -16.53 -11.93 6.41
C VAL A 480 -17.05 -12.75 5.22
N HIS A 481 -18.25 -13.32 5.35
CA HIS A 481 -18.99 -14.01 4.29
C HIS A 481 -20.48 -13.66 4.37
N PRO A 482 -20.97 -12.65 3.64
CA PRO A 482 -22.39 -12.29 3.66
C PRO A 482 -23.32 -13.40 3.12
N TYR A 483 -22.77 -14.42 2.43
CA TYR A 483 -23.55 -15.53 1.85
C TYR A 483 -23.25 -16.91 2.44
N MET A 484 -22.31 -17.01 3.40
CA MET A 484 -21.86 -18.28 3.97
C MET A 484 -21.67 -18.15 5.48
N PRO A 485 -22.73 -18.31 6.29
CA PRO A 485 -22.71 -17.98 7.71
C PRO A 485 -21.81 -18.86 8.60
N GLN A 486 -21.23 -19.96 8.10
CA GLN A 486 -20.50 -20.93 8.94
C GLN A 486 -19.29 -21.60 8.25
N GLY A 487 -18.37 -20.81 7.71
CA GLY A 487 -17.05 -21.31 7.27
C GLY A 487 -17.08 -22.23 6.05
N GLY A 488 -17.76 -21.79 4.99
CA GLY A 488 -17.66 -22.34 3.64
C GLY A 488 -17.82 -23.86 3.48
N VAL A 489 -19.01 -24.33 3.11
CA VAL A 489 -19.17 -25.71 2.62
C VAL A 489 -18.40 -25.86 1.31
N PHE A 490 -17.49 -26.84 1.24
CA PHE A 490 -16.72 -27.09 0.04
C PHE A 490 -17.64 -27.33 -1.17
N ASN A 491 -17.44 -26.57 -2.25
CA ASN A 491 -18.23 -26.71 -3.47
C ASN A 491 -17.45 -27.55 -4.51
N PRO A 492 -17.69 -28.88 -4.57
CA PRO A 492 -16.92 -29.75 -5.46
C PRO A 492 -17.08 -29.41 -6.93
N LEU A 493 -18.21 -28.82 -7.34
CA LEU A 493 -18.45 -28.50 -8.75
C LEU A 493 -17.51 -27.39 -9.22
N ILE A 494 -17.40 -26.30 -8.46
CA ILE A 494 -16.52 -25.17 -8.79
C ILE A 494 -15.06 -25.60 -8.74
N ALA A 495 -14.68 -26.35 -7.70
CA ALA A 495 -13.33 -26.90 -7.56
C ALA A 495 -12.93 -27.80 -8.74
N ILE A 496 -13.82 -28.71 -9.18
CA ILE A 496 -13.55 -29.59 -10.33
C ILE A 496 -13.44 -28.78 -11.62
N ILE A 497 -14.29 -27.80 -11.85
CA ILE A 497 -14.24 -26.94 -13.04
C ILE A 497 -12.93 -26.15 -13.06
N ALA A 498 -12.60 -25.47 -11.97
CA ALA A 498 -11.38 -24.67 -11.85
C ALA A 498 -10.11 -25.54 -12.01
N LEU A 499 -10.06 -26.70 -11.35
CA LEU A 499 -8.95 -27.64 -11.47
C LEU A 499 -8.81 -28.20 -12.89
N THR A 500 -9.92 -28.57 -13.53
CA THR A 500 -9.92 -29.08 -14.91
C THR A 500 -9.42 -28.02 -15.89
N LEU A 501 -9.85 -26.76 -15.73
CA LEU A 501 -9.37 -25.64 -16.55
C LEU A 501 -7.88 -25.37 -16.31
N GLY A 502 -7.43 -25.36 -15.05
CA GLY A 502 -6.03 -25.16 -14.69
C GLY A 502 -5.11 -26.24 -15.25
N VAL A 503 -5.47 -27.52 -15.03
CA VAL A 503 -4.72 -28.67 -15.58
C VAL A 503 -4.75 -28.69 -17.11
N GLY A 504 -5.90 -28.38 -17.72
CA GLY A 504 -6.04 -28.26 -19.16
C GLY A 504 -5.15 -27.16 -19.74
N ALA A 505 -5.06 -26.00 -19.08
CA ALA A 505 -4.18 -24.91 -19.47
C ALA A 505 -2.70 -25.25 -19.33
N ILE A 506 -2.30 -25.96 -18.26
CA ILE A 506 -0.94 -26.50 -18.09
C ILE A 506 -0.60 -27.47 -19.22
N PHE A 507 -1.50 -28.41 -19.53
CA PHE A 507 -1.29 -29.37 -20.60
C PHE A 507 -1.19 -28.69 -21.98
N LEU A 508 -2.02 -27.68 -22.22
CA LEU A 508 -1.97 -26.88 -23.44
C LEU A 508 -0.65 -26.12 -23.57
N ALA A 509 -0.18 -25.47 -22.50
CA ALA A 509 1.12 -24.80 -22.46
C ALA A 509 2.26 -25.81 -22.73
N ARG A 510 2.23 -26.99 -22.08
CA ARG A 510 3.21 -28.06 -22.31
C ARG A 510 3.20 -28.58 -23.74
N SER A 511 2.03 -28.70 -24.36
CA SER A 511 1.89 -29.13 -25.76
C SER A 511 2.56 -28.15 -26.74
N ILE A 512 2.49 -26.85 -26.44
CA ILE A 512 3.05 -25.77 -27.26
C ILE A 512 4.56 -25.59 -27.01
N TYR A 513 4.99 -25.52 -25.75
CA TYR A 513 6.36 -25.14 -25.37
C TYR A 513 7.25 -26.35 -25.01
N GLY A 514 6.67 -27.49 -24.65
CA GLY A 514 7.40 -28.67 -24.22
C GLY A 514 8.17 -29.36 -25.34
N ASN A 515 8.94 -30.39 -24.97
CA ASN A 515 9.74 -31.24 -25.88
C ASN A 515 10.70 -30.45 -26.78
N GLY A 516 11.30 -29.38 -26.25
CA GLY A 516 12.30 -28.57 -26.97
C GLY A 516 11.71 -27.58 -27.98
N LYS A 517 10.40 -27.34 -27.96
CA LYS A 517 9.72 -26.38 -28.85
C LYS A 517 9.63 -24.97 -28.26
N ALA A 518 10.12 -24.76 -27.05
CA ALA A 518 9.90 -23.56 -26.25
C ALA A 518 10.32 -22.25 -26.96
N VAL A 519 11.36 -22.30 -27.79
CA VAL A 519 11.74 -21.20 -28.69
C VAL A 519 11.97 -21.79 -30.08
N THR A 520 11.43 -21.17 -31.11
CA THR A 520 11.62 -21.61 -32.50
C THR A 520 13.07 -21.42 -32.95
N SER A 521 13.49 -22.09 -34.03
CA SER A 521 14.84 -21.95 -34.60
C SER A 521 15.22 -20.52 -34.96
N ASN A 522 14.24 -19.64 -35.14
CA ASN A 522 14.42 -18.24 -35.50
C ASN A 522 14.35 -17.30 -34.26
N GLY A 523 14.45 -17.84 -33.05
CA GLY A 523 14.41 -17.05 -31.81
C GLY A 523 13.03 -16.46 -31.45
N ARG A 524 11.96 -16.92 -32.11
CA ARG A 524 10.58 -16.43 -31.88
C ARG A 524 9.78 -17.36 -30.97
N ASP A 525 8.79 -16.81 -30.28
CA ASP A 525 7.79 -17.59 -29.52
C ASP A 525 6.99 -18.50 -30.48
N PRO A 526 6.68 -19.76 -30.12
CA PRO A 526 5.82 -20.64 -30.90
C PRO A 526 4.45 -20.04 -31.25
N LEU A 527 3.87 -19.22 -30.37
CA LEU A 527 2.61 -18.53 -30.63
C LEU A 527 2.80 -17.36 -31.59
N ALA A 528 3.94 -16.68 -31.55
CA ALA A 528 4.28 -15.62 -32.50
C ALA A 528 4.56 -16.15 -33.91
N ALA A 529 5.14 -17.35 -34.00
CA ALA A 529 5.54 -17.95 -35.27
C ALA A 529 4.37 -18.44 -36.13
N ARG A 530 3.20 -18.70 -35.53
CA ARG A 530 2.00 -19.15 -36.24
C ARG A 530 1.18 -17.96 -36.72
N PRO A 531 0.77 -17.88 -38.00
CA PRO A 531 -0.03 -16.76 -38.51
C PRO A 531 -1.36 -16.54 -37.77
N THR A 532 -1.98 -17.62 -37.28
CA THR A 532 -3.27 -17.56 -36.59
C THR A 532 -3.18 -16.98 -35.18
N THR A 533 -2.07 -17.19 -34.47
CA THR A 533 -1.88 -16.74 -33.07
C THR A 533 -0.91 -15.55 -32.96
N GLY A 534 -0.20 -15.21 -34.04
CA GLY A 534 0.83 -14.17 -34.02
C GLY A 534 0.31 -12.79 -33.64
N ALA A 535 -0.85 -12.38 -34.14
CA ALA A 535 -1.46 -11.10 -33.78
C ALA A 535 -1.84 -11.04 -32.29
N VAL A 536 -2.43 -12.12 -31.77
CA VAL A 536 -2.82 -12.25 -30.36
C VAL A 536 -1.58 -12.22 -29.46
N TRP A 537 -0.52 -12.93 -29.82
CA TRP A 537 0.72 -12.91 -29.05
C TRP A 537 1.41 -11.54 -29.10
N ASN A 538 1.47 -10.89 -30.28
CA ASN A 538 2.09 -9.58 -30.43
C ASN A 538 1.38 -8.52 -29.58
N LEU A 539 0.06 -8.58 -29.46
CA LEU A 539 -0.72 -7.67 -28.62
C LEU A 539 -0.42 -7.87 -27.13
N ALA A 540 -0.30 -9.13 -26.67
CA ALA A 540 0.11 -9.44 -25.30
C ALA A 540 1.56 -8.98 -25.02
N ASN A 541 2.48 -9.22 -25.95
CA ASN A 541 3.88 -8.79 -25.85
C ASN A 541 4.00 -7.26 -25.84
N ALA A 542 3.15 -6.55 -26.61
CA ALA A 542 3.04 -5.09 -26.61
C ALA A 542 2.25 -4.53 -25.41
N ARG A 543 1.96 -5.34 -24.38
CA ARG A 543 1.25 -4.91 -23.17
C ARG A 543 -0.11 -4.24 -23.44
N LEU A 544 -0.83 -4.70 -24.48
CA LEU A 544 -2.07 -4.08 -24.98
C LEU A 544 -1.93 -2.62 -25.43
N TYR A 545 -0.72 -2.13 -25.65
CA TYR A 545 -0.40 -0.72 -25.89
C TYR A 545 -0.83 0.22 -24.74
N TRP A 546 -0.98 -0.31 -23.52
CA TRP A 546 -1.40 0.49 -22.36
C TRP A 546 -0.39 1.57 -22.02
N ASP A 547 0.90 1.26 -22.12
CA ASP A 547 1.99 2.18 -21.80
C ASP A 547 2.00 3.37 -22.77
N GLU A 548 1.79 3.12 -24.06
CA GLU A 548 1.71 4.16 -25.10
C GLU A 548 0.45 5.02 -24.96
N ILE A 549 -0.68 4.40 -24.60
CA ILE A 549 -1.93 5.13 -24.31
C ILE A 549 -1.73 6.02 -23.09
N TYR A 550 -1.18 5.49 -22.00
CA TYR A 550 -0.91 6.24 -20.78
C TYR A 550 0.05 7.41 -21.04
N PHE A 551 1.14 7.15 -21.77
CA PHE A 551 2.09 8.19 -22.15
C PHE A 551 1.41 9.30 -22.96
N ARG A 552 0.63 8.93 -23.98
CA ARG A 552 0.02 9.89 -24.90
C ARG A 552 -1.06 10.75 -24.25
N PHE A 553 -1.92 10.15 -23.43
CA PHE A 553 -3.12 10.81 -22.91
C PHE A 553 -2.95 11.38 -21.50
N ILE A 554 -2.03 10.86 -20.70
CA ILE A 554 -1.84 11.29 -19.30
C ILE A 554 -0.46 11.92 -19.12
N GLU A 555 0.61 11.17 -19.41
CA GLU A 555 1.97 11.61 -19.06
C GLU A 555 2.44 12.81 -19.89
N ASN A 556 2.31 12.78 -21.21
CA ASN A 556 2.80 13.84 -22.09
C ASN A 556 2.05 15.17 -21.88
N PRO A 557 0.71 15.22 -21.75
CA PRO A 557 0.02 16.44 -21.34
C PRO A 557 0.46 16.96 -19.97
N TYR A 558 0.64 16.07 -18.98
CA TYR A 558 1.13 16.44 -17.65
C TYR A 558 2.54 17.04 -17.71
N ASN A 559 3.47 16.39 -18.40
CA ASN A 559 4.85 16.85 -18.56
C ASN A 559 4.91 18.21 -19.27
N ARG A 560 4.06 18.44 -20.28
CA ARG A 560 3.94 19.74 -20.95
C ARG A 560 3.42 20.84 -20.03
N ALA A 561 2.40 20.53 -19.22
CA ALA A 561 1.88 21.47 -18.23
C ALA A 561 2.93 21.77 -17.16
N GLY A 562 3.64 20.75 -16.67
CA GLY A 562 4.73 20.89 -15.72
C GLY A 562 5.88 21.74 -16.25
N ALA A 563 6.30 21.50 -17.50
CA ALA A 563 7.32 22.30 -18.17
C ALA A 563 6.87 23.76 -18.34
N PHE A 564 5.59 24.00 -18.67
CA PHE A 564 5.06 25.37 -18.74
C PHE A 564 5.11 26.07 -17.37
N LEU A 565 4.67 25.40 -16.31
CA LEU A 565 4.68 25.97 -14.95
C LEU A 565 6.11 26.22 -14.46
N ALA A 566 7.05 25.31 -14.72
CA ALA A 566 8.45 25.48 -14.34
C ALA A 566 9.14 26.58 -15.17
N ASP A 567 9.08 26.50 -16.49
CA ASP A 567 9.88 27.36 -17.36
C ASP A 567 9.28 28.76 -17.49
N GLN A 568 7.96 28.86 -17.65
CA GLN A 568 7.30 30.15 -17.91
C GLN A 568 6.89 30.86 -16.62
N LEU A 569 6.25 30.15 -15.69
CA LEU A 569 5.72 30.77 -14.49
C LEU A 569 6.80 30.94 -13.42
N ASP A 570 7.52 29.87 -13.06
CA ASP A 570 8.53 29.95 -12.01
C ASP A 570 9.80 30.67 -12.50
N TRP A 571 10.40 30.19 -13.58
CA TRP A 571 11.67 30.74 -14.05
C TRP A 571 11.52 32.12 -14.72
N ASN A 572 10.75 32.22 -15.80
CA ASN A 572 10.68 33.48 -16.55
C ASN A 572 9.93 34.59 -15.79
N PHE A 573 8.79 34.28 -15.16
CA PHE A 573 7.97 35.28 -14.50
C PHE A 573 8.42 35.56 -13.06
N TRP A 574 8.49 34.56 -12.18
CA TRP A 574 8.84 34.81 -10.77
C TRP A 574 10.32 35.14 -10.59
N HIS A 575 11.22 34.33 -11.12
CA HIS A 575 12.65 34.55 -10.93
C HIS A 575 13.18 35.72 -11.77
N ASP A 576 12.99 35.69 -13.09
CA ASP A 576 13.64 36.68 -13.97
C ASP A 576 12.91 38.03 -14.01
N PHE A 577 11.58 38.04 -14.09
CA PHE A 577 10.82 39.28 -14.10
C PHE A 577 10.67 39.86 -12.69
N VAL A 578 10.03 39.15 -11.75
CA VAL A 578 9.77 39.71 -10.42
C VAL A 578 11.05 39.87 -9.59
N HIS A 579 11.83 38.79 -9.39
CA HIS A 579 13.01 38.88 -8.52
C HIS A 579 14.13 39.70 -9.15
N ASN A 580 14.62 39.32 -10.32
CA ASN A 580 15.77 40.00 -10.93
C ASN A 580 15.42 41.40 -11.45
N SER A 581 14.31 41.54 -12.19
CA SER A 581 13.99 42.80 -12.86
C SER A 581 13.31 43.83 -11.97
N VAL A 582 12.40 43.42 -11.06
CA VAL A 582 11.69 44.35 -10.18
C VAL A 582 12.41 44.53 -8.86
N LEU A 583 12.66 43.45 -8.10
CA LEU A 583 13.23 43.55 -6.76
C LEU A 583 14.71 43.94 -6.78
N THR A 584 15.56 43.14 -7.43
CA THR A 584 17.01 43.33 -7.39
C THR A 584 17.44 44.62 -8.08
N ARG A 585 16.97 44.90 -9.30
CA ARG A 585 17.26 46.18 -9.96
C ARG A 585 16.68 47.36 -9.20
N GLY A 586 15.45 47.24 -8.67
CA GLY A 586 14.83 48.30 -7.87
C GLY A 586 15.63 48.63 -6.61
N PHE A 587 16.03 47.59 -5.86
CA PHE A 587 16.83 47.72 -4.66
C PHE A 587 18.23 48.28 -4.96
N ASN A 588 18.90 47.77 -5.99
CA ASN A 588 20.22 48.29 -6.40
C ASN A 588 20.14 49.73 -6.91
N ALA A 589 19.08 50.10 -7.62
CA ALA A 589 18.87 51.48 -8.05
C ALA A 589 18.68 52.42 -6.84
N LEU A 590 17.88 52.00 -5.85
CA LEU A 590 17.70 52.74 -4.61
C LEU A 590 18.99 52.83 -3.80
N GLY A 591 19.72 51.72 -3.65
CA GLY A 591 21.01 51.66 -2.96
C GLY A 591 22.05 52.56 -3.61
N ASN A 592 22.16 52.53 -4.94
CA ASN A 592 23.05 53.41 -5.70
C ASN A 592 22.66 54.89 -5.55
N PHE A 593 21.35 55.20 -5.50
CA PHE A 593 20.86 56.55 -5.24
C PHE A 593 21.16 57.01 -3.81
N LEU A 594 21.08 56.15 -2.81
CA LEU A 594 21.41 56.53 -1.44
C LEU A 594 22.93 56.65 -1.22
N SER A 595 23.73 55.79 -1.85
CA SER A 595 25.18 55.79 -1.65
C SER A 595 25.90 56.91 -2.42
N SER A 596 25.60 57.09 -3.72
CA SER A 596 26.41 57.99 -4.55
C SER A 596 26.06 59.47 -4.35
N PRO A 597 24.83 59.94 -4.64
CA PRO A 597 24.51 61.35 -4.48
C PRO A 597 24.29 61.77 -3.02
N VAL A 598 23.75 60.92 -2.15
CA VAL A 598 23.46 61.31 -0.76
C VAL A 598 24.70 61.14 0.13
N ASP A 599 25.23 59.93 0.26
CA ASP A 599 26.36 59.66 1.17
C ASP A 599 27.66 60.29 0.65
N LEU A 600 28.17 59.86 -0.51
CA LEU A 600 29.42 60.40 -1.07
C LEU A 600 29.29 61.86 -1.53
N GLY A 601 28.09 62.28 -1.97
CA GLY A 601 27.86 63.64 -2.45
C GLY A 601 27.60 64.64 -1.32
N ILE A 602 26.49 64.48 -0.61
CA ILE A 602 26.01 65.48 0.37
C ILE A 602 26.73 65.32 1.70
N ILE A 603 26.75 64.11 2.27
CA ILE A 603 27.28 63.88 3.62
C ILE A 603 28.80 64.07 3.62
N ASP A 604 29.51 63.32 2.78
CA ASP A 604 30.97 63.40 2.72
C ASP A 604 31.43 64.76 2.15
N GLY A 605 30.68 65.33 1.21
CA GLY A 605 30.91 66.68 0.70
C GLY A 605 30.80 67.77 1.79
N ALA A 606 29.84 67.66 2.71
CA ALA A 606 29.69 68.58 3.84
C ALA A 606 30.84 68.44 4.84
N VAL A 607 31.19 67.22 5.23
CA VAL A 607 32.29 66.95 6.17
C VAL A 607 33.64 67.42 5.60
N ASN A 608 33.94 67.04 4.35
CA ASN A 608 35.13 67.51 3.65
C ASN A 608 35.11 69.03 3.40
N GLY A 609 33.92 69.61 3.23
CA GLY A 609 33.70 71.05 3.16
C GLY A 609 34.16 71.78 4.42
N VAL A 610 33.73 71.30 5.60
CA VAL A 610 34.18 71.82 6.90
C VAL A 610 35.70 71.70 7.02
N GLY A 611 36.26 70.54 6.69
CA GLY A 611 37.71 70.32 6.71
C GLY A 611 38.50 71.25 5.77
N ARG A 612 37.95 71.57 4.59
CA ARG A 612 38.53 72.56 3.66
C ARG A 612 38.43 73.98 4.20
N LEU A 613 37.30 74.35 4.82
CA LEU A 613 37.10 75.67 5.40
C LEU A 613 38.05 75.94 6.56
N VAL A 614 38.23 74.96 7.45
CA VAL A 614 39.20 75.05 8.56
C VAL A 614 40.64 75.17 8.03
N ARG A 615 41.02 74.36 7.03
CA ARG A 615 42.35 74.45 6.39
C ARG A 615 42.58 75.80 5.71
N TRP A 616 41.56 76.33 5.04
CA TRP A 616 41.63 77.65 4.43
C TRP A 616 41.81 78.75 5.49
N PHE A 617 41.02 78.70 6.57
CA PHE A 617 41.09 79.67 7.66
C PHE A 617 42.44 79.62 8.39
N SER A 618 42.95 78.41 8.70
CA SER A 618 44.26 78.25 9.34
C SER A 618 45.40 78.71 8.43
N GLY A 619 45.32 78.46 7.12
CA GLY A 619 46.27 78.96 6.13
C GLY A 619 46.32 80.49 6.10
N ARG A 620 45.18 81.17 6.23
CA ARG A 620 45.10 82.64 6.33
C ARG A 620 45.64 83.14 7.66
N LEU A 621 45.26 82.51 8.78
CA LEU A 621 45.72 82.90 10.12
C LEU A 621 47.23 82.72 10.28
N ARG A 622 47.82 81.69 9.65
CA ARG A 622 49.27 81.45 9.66
C ARG A 622 50.06 82.64 9.10
N LEU A 623 49.53 83.36 8.11
CA LEU A 623 50.19 84.53 7.52
C LEU A 623 50.26 85.73 8.47
N VAL A 624 49.49 85.75 9.56
CA VAL A 624 49.59 86.80 10.60
C VAL A 624 50.91 86.68 11.36
N GLN A 625 51.46 85.47 11.48
CA GLN A 625 52.77 85.23 12.09
C GLN A 625 53.88 85.44 11.06
N THR A 626 54.35 86.69 10.95
CA THR A 626 55.38 87.08 9.97
C THR A 626 56.81 87.03 10.52
N GLY A 627 56.99 86.76 11.81
CA GLY A 627 58.31 86.73 12.47
C GLY A 627 58.92 88.12 12.75
N TYR A 628 58.32 89.20 12.24
CA TYR A 628 58.75 90.57 12.52
C TYR A 628 58.28 91.03 13.90
N VAL A 629 59.20 91.22 14.84
CA VAL A 629 58.93 91.69 16.22
C VAL A 629 58.10 92.98 16.26
N ARG A 630 58.31 93.88 15.28
CA ARG A 630 57.54 95.13 15.13
C ARG A 630 56.04 94.88 14.94
N MET A 631 55.66 93.86 14.16
CA MET A 631 54.25 93.54 13.93
C MET A 631 53.60 93.02 15.21
N TYR A 632 54.30 92.20 16.00
CA TYR A 632 53.79 91.74 17.29
C TYR A 632 53.60 92.87 18.30
N ALA A 633 54.53 93.83 18.36
CA ALA A 633 54.38 95.01 19.22
C ALA A 633 53.15 95.85 18.85
N ILE A 634 52.90 96.04 17.54
CA ILE A 634 51.68 96.71 17.04
C ILE A 634 50.43 95.89 17.40
N THR A 635 50.44 94.57 17.20
CA THR A 635 49.29 93.70 17.56
C THR A 635 49.00 93.74 19.05
N VAL A 636 50.01 93.73 19.91
CA VAL A 636 49.83 93.87 21.37
C VAL A 636 49.28 95.25 21.71
N LEU A 637 49.80 96.33 21.14
CA LEU A 637 49.28 97.68 21.35
C LEU A 637 47.81 97.79 20.93
N VAL A 638 47.47 97.34 19.71
CA VAL A 638 46.10 97.30 19.20
C VAL A 638 45.23 96.42 20.10
N GLY A 639 45.73 95.27 20.55
CA GLY A 639 45.04 94.37 21.47
C GLY A 639 44.76 95.02 22.83
N VAL A 640 45.73 95.72 23.41
CA VAL A 640 45.57 96.47 24.67
C VAL A 640 44.57 97.60 24.49
N VAL A 641 44.66 98.38 23.41
CA VAL A 641 43.67 99.42 23.09
C VAL A 641 42.29 98.80 22.90
N PHE A 642 42.17 97.67 22.20
CA PHE A 642 40.90 96.99 21.97
C PHE A 642 40.30 96.45 23.28
N VAL A 643 41.11 95.86 24.17
CA VAL A 643 40.67 95.41 25.49
C VAL A 643 40.27 96.58 26.37
N ILE A 644 41.04 97.67 26.38
CA ILE A 644 40.67 98.91 27.08
C ILE A 644 39.34 99.44 26.54
N VAL A 645 39.16 99.49 25.22
CA VAL A 645 37.91 99.91 24.58
C VAL A 645 36.76 98.99 24.98
N ILE A 646 36.94 97.66 24.99
CA ILE A 646 35.90 96.71 25.43
C ILE A 646 35.59 96.84 26.93
N ILE A 647 36.58 97.11 27.78
CA ILE A 647 36.40 97.27 29.23
C ILE A 647 35.75 98.62 29.56
N ILE A 648 36.14 99.66 28.83
CA ILE A 648 35.63 101.02 29.01
C ILE A 648 34.28 101.21 28.30
N LEU A 649 33.96 100.46 27.23
CA LEU A 649 32.68 100.59 26.51
C LEU A 649 31.47 100.49 27.45
N PRO A 650 31.38 99.49 28.36
CA PRO A 650 30.30 99.41 29.33
C PRO A 650 30.29 100.56 30.34
N LEU A 651 31.46 101.10 30.70
CA LEU A 651 31.60 102.25 31.62
C LEU A 651 31.20 103.58 30.96
N ILE A 652 31.48 103.76 29.67
CA ILE A 652 31.02 104.89 28.85
C ILE A 652 29.52 104.78 28.53
N GLN A 653 28.97 103.56 28.48
CA GLN A 653 27.53 103.34 28.26
C GLN A 653 26.70 103.42 29.57
N ALA A 654 27.34 103.45 30.75
CA ALA A 654 26.69 103.43 32.06
C ALA A 654 26.83 104.74 32.88
N GLY A 655 27.42 105.80 32.31
CA GLY A 655 27.42 107.17 32.84
C GLY A 655 27.00 108.13 31.74
#